data_AF-A0A316B196-F1
#
_entry.id   AF-A0A316B196-F1
#
_cell.length_a   1.000
_cell.length_b   1.000
_cell.length_c   1.000
_cell.angle_alpha   90.00
_cell.angle_beta   90.00
_cell.angle_gamma   90.00
#
_symmetry.space_group_name_H-M   'P 1'
#
loop_
_entity.id
_entity.type
_entity.pdbx_description
1 polymer ?
#
loop_
_entity_poly.entity_id
_entity_poly.type
_entity_poly.pdbx_seq_one_letter_code
_entity_poly.pdbx_strand_id
1 'polypeptide(L)'
;MKKVAFWIGLLAALCFAKLNVSDFQAIVDSMVPNSRFGLSVRSVKTGEELVNIRGNEKFTPASTLKTLTTAAAIHFLPLDYEPKTFITLDGRKEGRVFNGVVNVRGQGDPNFSGRFYANPFHMLYAMVDSIKALGVDTIRGNIELDSSYYKGPWKSNPDNWRKNFFDAWYGAEIAPLNFNDNCGLLKIKPGKKVGDPAIVTIEPDVGYTEIRNLLKTAQKPKKRRKRLKWEYALDPERNIVTVSGDFDIEGDSAQVAFPIRNPVLYFDAAFKKALNDRGIVYVPEEIAAEETAGGSEKMQKRFLFSAAPLLSFLDEINQKSQNYHAETLLRNMGAELLNEGSVESGKQLEQKLLAEAGISGDDFEVYDGSGLSFRNRLKPTSETKLLAFMARHPKGEYYIRSFASPGVGSGSTRMKELKYPWLTQFKTGFIGEVHGLAGYIQTLDGDTLTVAMYLNETNKNPDAISKDVLDTLWMRLISQTNDNYGSLMEMKSMWQEARPIGDLSARLDFFSSKLVGRPYLLGPMGEGYLGDIDSKPLVYMDSVDCVTYVEHALAMALAPSAESIFDTHQKIRYFDGQIDYSYRKHYLIADWVGAGDFARMIEVPGDTTIVRTMPKNAFFKAKNLKYLVNGAPAEDPQVSIRYLPYDKAMELMSKPYEGPLLVLGVAFISKSSKIDAYHTGFVICIPGELPRVRHASSLKKRVVEMNMVDYLKSSKGKLPGISLFEFIQK
;
A
#
# COMPACT_ATOMS: atom_id res chain seq x y z
N MET A 1 44.94 -25.25 33.99
CA MET A 1 44.81 -26.51 33.21
C MET A 1 43.35 -26.63 32.79
N LYS A 2 43.03 -26.38 31.50
CA LYS A 2 42.61 -27.38 30.50
C LYS A 2 41.33 -28.14 30.97
N LYS A 3 40.15 -28.09 30.33
CA LYS A 3 39.83 -27.92 28.89
C LYS A 3 38.44 -27.28 28.66
N VAL A 4 38.43 -26.42 27.65
CA VAL A 4 37.35 -26.05 26.73
C VAL A 4 36.58 -27.27 26.22
N ALA A 5 35.24 -27.19 26.22
CA ALA A 5 34.38 -27.98 25.33
C ALA A 5 33.35 -27.03 24.68
N PHE A 6 33.76 -26.51 23.53
CA PHE A 6 32.96 -25.76 22.58
C PHE A 6 32.03 -26.76 21.89
N TRP A 7 30.73 -26.77 22.22
CA TRP A 7 29.74 -27.47 21.40
C TRP A 7 29.25 -26.52 20.32
N ILE A 8 29.68 -26.85 19.10
CA ILE A 8 29.29 -26.26 17.83
C ILE A 8 27.77 -26.39 17.71
N GLY A 9 27.06 -25.29 17.96
CA GLY A 9 25.74 -25.10 17.39
C GLY A 9 25.93 -24.97 15.89
N LEU A 10 25.54 -26.00 15.14
CA LEU A 10 25.34 -25.88 13.70
C LEU A 10 24.21 -24.87 13.52
N LEU A 11 24.58 -23.60 13.36
CA LEU A 11 23.76 -22.64 12.63
C LEU A 11 23.52 -23.29 11.27
N ALA A 12 22.32 -23.82 11.07
CA ALA A 12 21.79 -23.95 9.73
C ALA A 12 21.75 -22.52 9.18
N ALA A 13 22.81 -22.14 8.47
CA ALA A 13 22.75 -21.03 7.56
C ALA A 13 21.64 -21.42 6.58
N LEU A 14 20.45 -20.84 6.76
CA LEU A 14 19.43 -20.81 5.73
C LEU A 14 20.14 -20.18 4.52
N CYS A 15 20.59 -21.02 3.59
CA CYS A 15 21.02 -20.58 2.28
C CYS A 15 19.78 -20.02 1.60
N PHE A 16 19.46 -18.76 1.85
CA PHE A 16 18.59 -18.00 0.97
C PHE A 16 19.20 -18.13 -0.42
N ALA A 17 18.39 -18.56 -1.40
CA ALA A 17 18.82 -18.52 -2.78
C ALA A 17 19.24 -17.08 -3.08
N LYS A 18 20.53 -16.85 -3.32
CA LYS A 18 21.02 -15.52 -3.70
C LYS A 18 20.26 -15.09 -4.95
N LEU A 19 19.68 -13.90 -4.93
CA LEU A 19 19.04 -13.31 -6.09
C LEU A 19 20.03 -13.29 -7.26
N ASN A 20 19.68 -13.97 -8.36
CA ASN A 20 20.50 -13.97 -9.56
C ASN A 20 20.16 -12.74 -10.38
N VAL A 21 21.03 -11.74 -10.31
CA VAL A 21 20.90 -10.47 -11.06
C VAL A 21 22.03 -10.28 -12.06
N SER A 22 22.76 -11.36 -12.40
CA SER A 22 23.95 -11.28 -13.26
C SER A 22 23.66 -10.75 -14.66
N ASP A 23 22.44 -10.95 -15.17
CA ASP A 23 21.97 -10.48 -16.48
C ASP A 23 21.33 -9.09 -16.44
N PHE A 24 21.09 -8.49 -15.27
CA PHE A 24 20.31 -7.24 -15.16
C PHE A 24 20.98 -6.07 -15.88
N GLN A 25 22.30 -5.90 -15.70
CA GLN A 25 23.05 -4.86 -16.42
C GLN A 25 23.00 -5.08 -17.93
N ALA A 26 23.16 -6.33 -18.39
CA ALA A 26 23.12 -6.66 -19.82
C ALA A 26 21.73 -6.40 -20.44
N ILE A 27 20.65 -6.68 -19.69
CA ILE A 27 19.28 -6.35 -20.10
C ILE A 27 19.13 -4.82 -20.26
N VAL A 28 19.61 -4.04 -19.28
CA VAL A 28 19.57 -2.57 -19.36
C VAL A 28 20.38 -2.06 -20.54
N ASP A 29 21.62 -2.54 -20.72
CA ASP A 29 22.49 -2.11 -21.81
C ASP A 29 21.86 -2.42 -23.18
N SER A 30 21.08 -3.50 -23.28
CA SER A 30 20.35 -3.87 -24.50
C SER A 30 19.10 -3.03 -24.74
N MET A 31 18.34 -2.68 -23.71
CA MET A 31 17.04 -1.99 -23.85
C MET A 31 17.18 -0.47 -23.83
N VAL A 32 18.10 0.05 -23.02
CA VAL A 32 18.31 1.48 -22.76
C VAL A 32 19.82 1.79 -22.83
N PRO A 33 20.44 1.66 -24.01
CA PRO A 33 21.89 1.81 -24.17
C PRO A 33 22.38 3.18 -23.73
N ASN A 34 23.61 3.22 -23.22
CA ASN A 34 24.30 4.41 -22.70
C ASN A 34 23.61 5.09 -21.51
N SER A 35 22.66 4.42 -20.86
CA SER A 35 22.12 4.87 -19.58
C SER A 35 23.00 4.42 -18.41
N ARG A 36 22.83 5.10 -17.28
CA ARG A 36 23.47 4.75 -16.02
C ARG A 36 22.45 4.06 -15.13
N PHE A 37 22.72 2.81 -14.75
CA PHE A 37 21.84 1.98 -13.93
C PHE A 37 22.38 1.77 -12.52
N GLY A 38 21.50 1.92 -11.53
CA GLY A 38 21.76 1.63 -10.13
C GLY A 38 20.67 0.74 -9.53
N LEU A 39 21.06 -0.25 -8.74
CA LEU A 39 20.16 -1.15 -8.01
C LEU A 39 20.73 -1.47 -6.62
N SER A 40 19.86 -1.43 -5.62
CA SER A 40 20.08 -2.09 -4.32
C SER A 40 18.84 -2.93 -3.97
N VAL A 41 19.07 -4.11 -3.40
CA VAL A 41 18.03 -4.96 -2.79
C VAL A 41 18.49 -5.35 -1.39
N ARG A 42 17.62 -5.20 -0.39
CA ARG A 42 17.92 -5.50 1.01
C ARG A 42 16.81 -6.32 1.64
N SER A 43 17.19 -7.33 2.43
CA SER A 43 16.27 -8.08 3.29
C SER A 43 15.89 -7.25 4.51
N VAL A 44 14.60 -7.11 4.78
CA VAL A 44 14.12 -6.48 6.01
C VAL A 44 14.23 -7.44 7.20
N LYS A 45 14.10 -8.74 7.00
CA LYS A 45 14.25 -9.75 8.06
C LYS A 45 15.69 -9.84 8.59
N THR A 46 16.69 -9.92 7.71
CA THR A 46 18.10 -10.07 8.12
C THR A 46 18.84 -8.74 8.18
N GLY A 47 18.36 -7.72 7.47
CA GLY A 47 19.08 -6.46 7.27
C GLY A 47 20.19 -6.54 6.23
N GLU A 48 20.45 -7.70 5.63
CA GLU A 48 21.50 -7.93 4.64
C GLU A 48 21.20 -7.23 3.31
N GLU A 49 22.22 -6.63 2.69
CA GLU A 49 22.15 -6.21 1.30
C GLU A 49 22.37 -7.43 0.40
N LEU A 50 21.32 -7.84 -0.30
CA LEU A 50 21.32 -9.03 -1.16
C LEU A 50 21.88 -8.74 -2.55
N VAL A 51 21.67 -7.52 -3.05
CA VAL A 51 22.10 -7.09 -4.39
C VAL A 51 22.62 -5.65 -4.34
N ASN A 52 23.72 -5.40 -5.03
CA ASN A 52 24.28 -4.08 -5.24
C ASN A 52 24.85 -3.95 -6.66
N ILE A 53 24.21 -3.17 -7.52
CA ILE A 53 24.74 -2.74 -8.82
C ILE A 53 24.85 -1.22 -8.74
N ARG A 54 26.08 -0.68 -8.62
CA ARG A 54 26.34 0.76 -8.42
C ARG A 54 25.51 1.39 -7.29
N GLY A 55 25.08 0.60 -6.31
CA GLY A 55 24.16 1.03 -5.26
C GLY A 55 24.76 2.09 -4.34
N ASN A 56 26.09 2.15 -4.26
CA ASN A 56 26.84 3.10 -3.44
C ASN A 56 27.17 4.41 -4.17
N GLU A 57 26.78 4.55 -5.43
CA GLU A 57 26.92 5.80 -6.18
C GLU A 57 25.66 6.66 -6.06
N LYS A 58 25.80 7.98 -6.20
CA LYS A 58 24.69 8.93 -6.16
C LYS A 58 23.91 8.93 -7.49
N PHE A 59 22.59 8.84 -7.41
CA PHE A 59 21.65 8.96 -8.52
C PHE A 59 20.70 10.14 -8.29
N THR A 60 20.08 10.65 -9.36
CA THR A 60 18.95 11.58 -9.21
C THR A 60 17.71 10.75 -8.93
N PRO A 61 17.05 10.91 -7.77
CA PRO A 61 15.92 10.03 -7.39
C PRO A 61 14.62 10.35 -8.14
N ALA A 62 14.49 11.57 -8.68
CA ALA A 62 13.21 12.11 -9.12
C ALA A 62 12.14 11.95 -8.02
N SER A 63 10.88 11.70 -8.39
CA SER A 63 9.78 11.53 -7.42
C SER A 63 9.89 10.32 -6.49
N THR A 64 10.90 9.46 -6.61
CA THR A 64 11.16 8.49 -5.53
C THR A 64 11.58 9.19 -4.24
N LEU A 65 12.17 10.40 -4.30
CA LEU A 65 12.54 11.18 -3.11
C LEU A 65 11.36 11.42 -2.14
N LYS A 66 10.12 11.41 -2.64
CA LYS A 66 8.92 11.53 -1.80
C LYS A 66 8.81 10.43 -0.75
N THR A 67 9.46 9.29 -0.93
CA THR A 67 9.59 8.24 0.10
C THR A 67 10.23 8.82 1.36
N LEU A 68 11.30 9.62 1.24
CA LEU A 68 11.93 10.32 2.36
C LEU A 68 11.00 11.34 3.01
N THR A 69 10.36 12.21 2.23
CA THR A 69 9.48 13.24 2.79
C THR A 69 8.29 12.62 3.53
N THR A 70 7.68 11.58 2.97
CA THR A 70 6.55 10.89 3.60
C THR A 70 6.98 10.01 4.78
N ALA A 71 8.17 9.42 4.73
CA ALA A 71 8.76 8.71 5.87
C ALA A 71 9.01 9.65 7.05
N ALA A 72 9.60 10.83 6.80
CA ALA A 72 9.82 11.85 7.82
C ALA A 72 8.51 12.32 8.45
N ALA A 73 7.47 12.53 7.64
CA ALA A 73 6.16 12.93 8.13
C ALA A 73 5.53 11.88 9.03
N ILE A 74 5.50 10.62 8.61
CA ILE A 74 4.94 9.52 9.42
C ILE A 74 5.72 9.32 10.72
N HIS A 75 7.04 9.47 10.66
CA HIS A 75 7.91 9.28 11.80
C HIS A 75 7.70 10.36 12.86
N PHE A 76 7.68 11.65 12.49
CA PHE A 76 7.61 12.75 13.46
C PHE A 76 6.19 13.27 13.76
N LEU A 77 5.24 13.15 12.83
CA LEU A 77 3.86 13.61 13.03
C LEU A 77 2.94 12.47 13.48
N PRO A 78 1.89 12.76 14.26
CA PRO A 78 0.85 11.77 14.53
C PRO A 78 0.02 11.49 13.26
N LEU A 79 -0.58 10.30 13.16
CA LEU A 79 -1.31 9.88 11.94
C LEU A 79 -2.57 10.72 11.67
N ASP A 80 -3.12 11.34 12.71
CA ASP A 80 -4.24 12.28 12.69
C ASP A 80 -3.78 13.75 12.63
N TYR A 81 -2.52 14.01 12.28
CA TYR A 81 -2.06 15.38 12.02
C TYR A 81 -2.88 16.03 10.91
N GLU A 82 -3.32 17.26 11.16
CA GLU A 82 -4.21 18.04 10.31
C GLU A 82 -3.74 19.50 10.29
N PRO A 83 -3.33 20.04 9.12
CA PRO A 83 -3.12 21.48 9.00
C PRO A 83 -4.43 22.23 9.17
N LYS A 84 -4.37 23.37 9.87
CA LYS A 84 -5.56 24.15 10.20
C LYS A 84 -5.62 25.45 9.41
N THR A 85 -6.83 25.84 9.03
CA THR A 85 -7.15 27.19 8.57
C THR A 85 -8.06 27.84 9.60
N PHE A 86 -7.65 29.00 10.10
CA PHE A 86 -8.41 29.79 11.07
C PHE A 86 -9.05 30.98 10.38
N ILE A 87 -10.28 31.27 10.77
CA ILE A 87 -10.93 32.55 10.45
C ILE A 87 -11.33 33.22 11.76
N THR A 88 -10.88 34.46 11.93
CA THR A 88 -11.14 35.28 13.10
C THR A 88 -11.85 36.55 12.67
N LEU A 89 -13.03 36.78 13.22
CA LEU A 89 -13.77 38.03 13.10
C LEU A 89 -13.47 38.84 14.35
N ASP A 90 -12.88 40.02 14.18
CA ASP A 90 -12.61 40.97 15.26
C ASP A 90 -13.21 42.35 14.92
N GLY A 91 -14.21 42.75 15.67
CA GLY A 91 -14.92 44.01 15.42
C GLY A 91 -16.24 44.11 16.16
N ARG A 92 -17.24 44.68 15.49
CA ARG A 92 -18.58 44.86 16.04
C ARG A 92 -19.65 44.39 15.07
N LYS A 93 -20.74 43.85 15.60
CA LYS A 93 -21.92 43.45 14.84
C LYS A 93 -23.09 44.38 15.15
N GLU A 94 -23.70 44.92 14.10
CA GLU A 94 -24.88 45.78 14.13
C GLU A 94 -25.98 45.14 13.29
N GLY A 95 -26.95 44.48 13.95
CA GLY A 95 -27.96 43.69 13.25
C GLY A 95 -27.33 42.54 12.45
N ARG A 96 -27.33 42.68 11.11
CA ARG A 96 -26.74 41.71 10.16
C ARG A 96 -25.42 42.16 9.55
N VAL A 97 -24.96 43.38 9.89
CA VAL A 97 -23.70 43.93 9.39
C VAL A 97 -22.61 43.68 10.41
N PHE A 98 -21.48 43.13 9.97
CA PHE A 98 -20.24 43.06 10.74
C PHE A 98 -19.29 44.17 10.28
N ASN A 99 -18.86 45.03 11.20
CA ASN A 99 -17.88 46.09 10.98
C ASN A 99 -16.57 45.70 11.70
N GLY A 100 -15.52 45.39 10.94
CA GLY A 100 -14.24 45.00 11.53
C GLY A 100 -13.33 44.23 10.57
N VAL A 101 -12.40 43.48 11.16
CA VAL A 101 -11.40 42.69 10.44
C VAL A 101 -11.79 41.23 10.41
N VAL A 102 -11.72 40.63 9.22
CA VAL A 102 -11.78 39.18 9.01
C VAL A 102 -10.38 38.68 8.71
N ASN A 103 -9.70 38.15 9.71
CA ASN A 103 -8.37 37.56 9.56
C ASN A 103 -8.48 36.08 9.19
N VAL A 104 -7.82 35.67 8.11
CA VAL A 104 -7.72 34.27 7.70
C VAL A 104 -6.27 33.83 7.75
N ARG A 105 -5.97 32.84 8.59
CA ARG A 105 -4.62 32.28 8.76
C ARG A 105 -4.61 30.82 8.35
N GLY A 106 -3.84 30.48 7.33
CA GLY A 106 -3.68 29.11 6.87
C GLY A 106 -2.40 28.46 7.39
N GLN A 107 -2.43 27.14 7.57
CA GLN A 107 -1.25 26.33 7.90
C GLN A 107 -0.81 25.44 6.73
N GLY A 108 -1.13 25.82 5.49
CA GLY A 108 -0.73 25.08 4.31
C GLY A 108 -1.51 23.77 4.13
N ASP A 109 -2.83 23.82 4.23
CA ASP A 109 -3.67 22.67 3.87
C ASP A 109 -3.82 22.62 2.33
N PRO A 110 -3.28 21.61 1.63
CA PRO A 110 -3.40 21.50 0.17
C PRO A 110 -4.76 20.92 -0.25
N ASN A 111 -5.59 20.47 0.69
CA ASN A 111 -6.82 19.71 0.41
C ASN A 111 -8.06 20.61 0.27
N PHE A 112 -7.87 21.92 0.22
CA PHE A 112 -8.87 22.90 -0.27
C PHE A 112 -8.98 22.79 -1.80
N SER A 113 -9.28 21.59 -2.30
CA SER A 113 -9.16 21.21 -3.71
C SER A 113 -10.29 20.28 -4.17
N GLY A 114 -10.60 20.38 -5.48
CA GLY A 114 -11.48 19.46 -6.19
C GLY A 114 -10.98 17.99 -6.23
N ARG A 115 -9.76 17.71 -5.75
CA ARG A 115 -9.23 16.34 -5.62
C ARG A 115 -9.88 15.55 -4.49
N PHE A 116 -10.20 16.23 -3.40
CA PHE A 116 -10.74 15.61 -2.19
C PHE A 116 -12.24 15.81 -2.06
N TYR A 117 -12.72 16.97 -2.51
CA TYR A 117 -14.12 17.31 -2.50
C TYR A 117 -14.64 17.42 -3.93
N ALA A 118 -15.86 16.95 -4.18
CA ALA A 118 -16.49 17.08 -5.50
C ALA A 118 -16.60 18.55 -5.97
N ASN A 119 -16.59 19.49 -5.04
CA ASN A 119 -16.56 20.92 -5.30
C ASN A 119 -15.32 21.55 -4.62
N PRO A 120 -14.41 22.23 -5.35
CA PRO A 120 -13.23 22.87 -4.75
C PRO A 120 -13.58 23.92 -3.70
N PHE A 121 -14.78 24.52 -3.74
CA PHE A 121 -15.24 25.51 -2.76
C PHE A 121 -15.76 24.90 -1.45
N HIS A 122 -15.80 23.58 -1.29
CA HIS A 122 -16.42 22.92 -0.13
C HIS A 122 -15.97 23.54 1.21
N MET A 123 -14.66 23.68 1.42
CA MET A 123 -14.11 24.24 2.65
C MET A 123 -14.35 25.75 2.78
N LEU A 124 -14.19 26.52 1.69
CA LEU A 124 -14.47 27.96 1.70
C LEU A 124 -15.94 28.25 2.03
N TYR A 125 -16.85 27.44 1.50
CA TYR A 125 -18.26 27.54 1.83
C TYR A 125 -18.55 27.20 3.29
N ALA A 126 -17.90 26.19 3.87
CA ALA A 126 -18.03 25.89 5.30
C ALA A 126 -17.55 27.08 6.17
N MET A 127 -16.47 27.75 5.75
CA MET A 127 -15.98 28.98 6.40
C MET A 127 -16.99 30.12 6.32
N VAL A 128 -17.59 30.34 5.15
CA VAL A 128 -18.58 31.40 4.96
C VAL A 128 -19.89 31.09 5.68
N ASP A 129 -20.32 29.84 5.71
CA ASP A 129 -21.51 29.39 6.42
C ASP A 129 -21.38 29.61 7.93
N SER A 130 -20.17 29.47 8.51
CA SER A 130 -19.96 29.75 9.92
C SER A 130 -20.12 31.24 10.25
N ILE A 131 -19.73 32.13 9.33
CA ILE A 131 -20.01 33.57 9.45
C ILE A 131 -21.52 33.82 9.34
N LYS A 132 -22.18 33.23 8.34
CA LYS A 132 -23.61 33.37 8.11
C LYS A 132 -24.45 32.89 9.30
N ALA A 133 -24.00 31.83 9.97
CA ALA A 133 -24.62 31.29 11.18
C ALA A 133 -24.62 32.28 12.37
N LEU A 134 -23.73 33.29 12.37
CA LEU A 134 -23.76 34.40 13.33
C LEU A 134 -24.85 35.43 13.00
N GLY A 135 -25.61 35.23 11.92
CA GLY A 135 -26.61 36.17 11.42
C GLY A 135 -26.01 37.35 10.66
N VAL A 136 -24.80 37.18 10.11
CA VAL A 136 -24.11 38.20 9.29
C VAL A 136 -24.43 37.97 7.81
N ASP A 137 -24.91 39.02 7.13
CA ASP A 137 -25.11 39.05 5.67
C ASP A 137 -24.28 40.14 4.98
N THR A 138 -23.62 41.01 5.75
CA THR A 138 -22.74 42.06 5.23
C THR A 138 -21.49 42.16 6.09
N ILE A 139 -20.31 42.20 5.46
CA ILE A 139 -19.01 42.45 6.10
C ILE A 139 -18.48 43.78 5.58
N ARG A 140 -18.23 44.73 6.48
CA ARG A 140 -17.57 46.02 6.22
C ARG A 140 -16.22 46.05 6.94
N GLY A 141 -15.16 46.37 6.21
CA GLY A 141 -13.80 46.44 6.74
C GLY A 141 -12.83 45.60 5.92
N ASN A 142 -11.79 45.06 6.56
CA ASN A 142 -10.69 44.40 5.87
C ASN A 142 -10.77 42.87 5.99
N ILE A 143 -10.42 42.19 4.89
CA ILE A 143 -10.04 40.78 4.90
C ILE A 143 -8.52 40.73 4.92
N GLU A 144 -7.95 40.23 6.01
CA GLU A 144 -6.51 40.09 6.19
C GLU A 144 -6.10 38.63 6.02
N LEU A 145 -5.16 38.37 5.10
CA LEU A 145 -4.64 37.03 4.87
C LEU A 145 -3.28 36.88 5.55
N ASP A 146 -3.26 36.13 6.66
CA ASP A 146 -2.05 35.83 7.39
C ASP A 146 -1.31 34.64 6.75
N SER A 147 -0.24 34.98 6.05
CA SER A 147 0.67 34.02 5.42
C SER A 147 1.96 33.77 6.22
N SER A 148 2.00 34.11 7.52
CA SER A 148 3.23 34.01 8.34
C SER A 148 3.63 32.59 8.73
N TYR A 149 2.76 31.59 8.50
CA TYR A 149 3.08 30.19 8.82
C TYR A 149 4.23 29.64 7.98
N TYR A 150 4.41 30.14 6.75
CA TYR A 150 5.53 29.80 5.89
C TYR A 150 6.47 30.99 5.73
N LYS A 151 7.76 30.68 5.67
CA LYS A 151 8.78 31.62 5.24
C LYS A 151 8.84 31.59 3.72
N GLY A 152 8.44 32.69 3.08
CA GLY A 152 8.54 32.84 1.63
C GLY A 152 10.00 32.74 1.13
N PRO A 153 10.22 32.72 -0.20
CA PRO A 153 9.24 32.94 -1.26
C PRO A 153 8.33 31.73 -1.53
N TRP A 154 7.13 31.98 -2.08
CA TRP A 154 6.17 30.92 -2.49
C TRP A 154 6.67 30.09 -3.66
N LYS A 155 7.40 30.75 -4.56
CA LYS A 155 8.06 30.13 -5.70
C LYS A 155 9.35 29.47 -5.24
N SER A 156 9.49 28.18 -5.57
CA SER A 156 10.72 27.44 -5.28
C SER A 156 11.95 28.08 -5.92
N ASN A 157 13.12 27.82 -5.34
CA ASN A 157 14.38 28.40 -5.82
C ASN A 157 14.64 28.01 -7.30
N PRO A 158 14.82 28.98 -8.22
CA PRO A 158 15.10 28.72 -9.64
C PRO A 158 16.45 28.04 -9.90
N ASP A 159 17.36 28.02 -8.92
CA ASP A 159 18.60 27.24 -8.99
C ASP A 159 18.34 25.74 -8.75
N ASN A 160 17.21 25.40 -8.12
CA ASN A 160 16.84 24.03 -7.82
C ASN A 160 15.89 23.45 -8.88
N TRP A 161 14.93 24.23 -9.39
CA TRP A 161 13.94 23.80 -10.37
C TRP A 161 14.19 24.41 -11.74
N ARG A 162 13.94 23.64 -12.82
CA ARG A 162 14.05 24.18 -14.19
C ARG A 162 12.99 25.27 -14.41
N LYS A 163 13.38 26.36 -15.07
CA LYS A 163 12.50 27.54 -15.28
C LYS A 163 11.15 27.19 -15.90
N ASN A 164 11.12 26.28 -16.87
CA ASN A 164 9.89 25.87 -17.54
C ASN A 164 8.97 24.99 -16.66
N PHE A 165 9.44 24.45 -15.53
CA PHE A 165 8.59 23.70 -14.61
C PHE A 165 7.61 24.59 -13.86
N PHE A 166 7.95 25.87 -13.65
CA PHE A 166 7.05 26.84 -13.03
C PHE A 166 5.83 27.17 -13.92
N ASP A 167 5.82 26.74 -15.18
CA ASP A 167 4.70 26.93 -16.11
C ASP A 167 3.80 25.70 -16.23
N ALA A 168 4.14 24.62 -15.50
CA ALA A 168 3.37 23.39 -15.45
C ALA A 168 2.74 23.20 -14.07
N TRP A 169 1.57 22.56 -14.03
CA TRP A 169 0.79 22.37 -12.80
C TRP A 169 1.59 21.72 -11.65
N TYR A 170 2.56 20.86 -11.97
CA TYR A 170 3.41 20.16 -11.00
C TYR A 170 4.52 21.03 -10.40
N GLY A 171 4.68 22.27 -10.87
CA GLY A 171 5.59 23.29 -10.35
C GLY A 171 4.87 24.52 -9.81
N ALA A 172 3.61 24.35 -9.35
CA ALA A 172 2.83 25.40 -8.72
C ALA A 172 3.52 25.98 -7.47
N GLU A 173 3.26 27.25 -7.18
CA GLU A 173 3.78 27.95 -6.01
C GLU A 173 3.17 27.39 -4.71
N ILE A 174 3.97 27.37 -3.65
CA ILE A 174 3.62 26.79 -2.34
C ILE A 174 3.35 27.91 -1.35
N ALA A 175 2.13 28.01 -0.85
CA ALA A 175 1.71 29.03 0.11
C ALA A 175 1.00 28.41 1.32
N PRO A 176 0.84 29.14 2.43
CA PRO A 176 0.10 28.66 3.59
C PRO A 176 -1.43 28.78 3.44
N LEU A 177 -1.90 29.60 2.49
CA LEU A 177 -3.30 29.74 2.11
C LEU A 177 -3.44 29.29 0.66
N ASN A 178 -4.24 28.25 0.44
CA ASN A 178 -4.26 27.52 -0.82
C ASN A 178 -5.68 27.26 -1.29
N PHE A 179 -5.84 27.24 -2.61
CA PHE A 179 -7.11 26.91 -3.23
C PHE A 179 -6.86 26.14 -4.53
N ASN A 180 -7.54 25.01 -4.67
CA ASN A 180 -7.54 24.16 -5.86
C ASN A 180 -6.14 23.75 -6.35
N ASP A 181 -5.30 23.23 -5.43
CA ASP A 181 -3.88 22.88 -5.68
C ASP A 181 -3.04 24.04 -6.25
N ASN A 182 -3.48 25.28 -6.04
CA ASN A 182 -2.92 26.48 -6.64
C ASN A 182 -2.85 26.39 -8.18
N CYS A 183 -3.84 25.74 -8.79
CA CYS A 183 -3.94 25.52 -10.22
C CYS A 183 -5.32 25.91 -10.77
N GLY A 184 -5.34 26.31 -12.03
CA GLY A 184 -6.55 26.45 -12.84
C GLY A 184 -6.59 25.43 -13.97
N LEU A 185 -7.79 25.11 -14.47
CA LEU A 185 -8.00 24.26 -15.64
C LEU A 185 -8.48 25.12 -16.81
N LEU A 186 -7.65 25.30 -17.85
CA LEU A 186 -8.11 25.89 -19.11
C LEU A 186 -8.98 24.87 -19.84
N LYS A 187 -10.16 25.30 -20.30
CA LYS A 187 -11.03 24.55 -21.19
C LYS A 187 -11.19 25.31 -22.50
N ILE A 188 -10.87 24.63 -23.59
CA ILE A 188 -10.84 25.19 -24.95
C ILE A 188 -11.87 24.46 -25.81
N LYS A 189 -12.67 25.22 -26.56
CA LYS A 189 -13.61 24.74 -27.56
C LYS A 189 -13.49 25.57 -28.84
N PRO A 190 -13.84 25.03 -30.02
CA PRO A 190 -13.86 25.84 -31.23
C PRO A 190 -14.94 26.93 -31.15
N GLY A 191 -14.72 28.01 -31.89
CA GLY A 191 -15.75 28.99 -32.23
C GLY A 191 -16.78 28.41 -33.20
N LYS A 192 -17.78 29.20 -33.58
CA LYS A 192 -18.90 28.72 -34.40
C LYS A 192 -18.52 28.46 -35.86
N LYS A 193 -17.54 29.21 -36.38
CA LYS A 193 -17.07 29.13 -37.77
C LYS A 193 -15.55 29.21 -37.83
N VAL A 194 -14.99 28.72 -38.94
CA VAL A 194 -13.57 28.92 -39.27
C VAL A 194 -13.27 30.43 -39.33
N GLY A 195 -12.21 30.86 -38.64
CA GLY A 195 -11.82 32.25 -38.49
C GLY A 195 -12.28 32.89 -37.17
N ASP A 196 -13.32 32.35 -36.52
CA ASP A 196 -13.80 32.86 -35.23
C ASP A 196 -12.76 32.61 -34.12
N PRO A 197 -12.66 33.47 -33.09
CA PRO A 197 -11.93 33.13 -31.88
C PRO A 197 -12.43 31.81 -31.28
N ALA A 198 -11.51 30.96 -30.84
CA ALA A 198 -11.87 29.79 -30.04
C ALA A 198 -12.42 30.24 -28.68
N ILE A 199 -13.25 29.42 -28.05
CA ILE A 199 -13.78 29.69 -26.71
C ILE A 199 -12.78 29.16 -25.69
N VAL A 200 -12.20 30.05 -24.88
CA VAL A 200 -11.25 29.71 -23.81
C VAL A 200 -11.86 30.13 -22.48
N THR A 201 -11.96 29.19 -21.56
CA THR A 201 -12.52 29.38 -20.21
C THR A 201 -11.59 28.78 -19.16
N ILE A 202 -11.73 29.19 -17.91
CA ILE A 202 -10.99 28.65 -16.77
C ILE A 202 -11.95 28.03 -15.75
N GLU A 203 -11.53 26.96 -15.09
CA GLU A 203 -12.26 26.34 -13.99
C GLU A 203 -11.32 26.01 -12.81
N PRO A 204 -11.67 26.36 -11.56
CA PRO A 204 -12.75 27.27 -11.19
C PRO A 204 -12.41 28.74 -11.53
N ASP A 205 -13.38 29.46 -12.09
CA ASP A 205 -13.27 30.90 -12.32
C ASP A 205 -13.70 31.69 -11.07
N VAL A 206 -12.75 32.44 -10.52
CA VAL A 206 -12.94 33.30 -9.34
C VAL A 206 -12.70 34.77 -9.68
N GLY A 207 -12.57 35.12 -10.96
CA GLY A 207 -12.28 36.48 -11.42
C GLY A 207 -10.84 36.93 -11.18
N TYR A 208 -9.93 36.02 -10.86
CA TYR A 208 -8.52 36.34 -10.57
C TYR A 208 -7.58 36.20 -11.79
N THR A 209 -7.86 35.25 -12.69
CA THR A 209 -7.00 34.98 -13.85
C THR A 209 -7.43 35.83 -15.05
N GLU A 210 -6.50 36.60 -15.62
CA GLU A 210 -6.72 37.28 -16.91
C GLU A 210 -6.44 36.32 -18.07
N ILE A 211 -7.44 36.05 -18.92
CA ILE A 211 -7.27 35.24 -20.14
C ILE A 211 -7.08 36.15 -21.36
N ARG A 212 -5.90 36.10 -21.97
CA ARG A 212 -5.61 36.71 -23.27
C ARG A 212 -5.81 35.70 -24.39
N ASN A 213 -7.01 35.71 -24.97
CA ASN A 213 -7.38 34.77 -26.02
C ASN A 213 -6.99 35.29 -27.41
N LEU A 214 -5.92 34.73 -27.97
CA LEU A 214 -5.46 34.93 -29.35
C LEU A 214 -5.67 33.68 -30.21
N LEU A 215 -6.38 32.68 -29.69
CA LEU A 215 -6.60 31.39 -30.32
C LEU A 215 -7.72 31.48 -31.35
N LYS A 216 -7.47 31.00 -32.57
CA LYS A 216 -8.45 31.02 -33.65
C LYS A 216 -8.96 29.63 -33.98
N THR A 217 -10.18 29.59 -34.50
CA THR A 217 -10.80 28.36 -35.00
C THR A 217 -10.39 28.17 -36.44
N ALA A 218 -9.84 27.00 -36.78
CA ALA A 218 -9.33 26.69 -38.10
C ALA A 218 -9.84 25.33 -38.58
N GLN A 219 -9.86 25.11 -39.90
CA GLN A 219 -10.09 23.78 -40.46
C GLN A 219 -8.76 23.04 -40.57
N LYS A 220 -8.67 21.84 -40.01
CA LYS A 220 -7.49 20.99 -40.21
C LYS A 220 -7.24 20.69 -41.71
N PRO A 221 -6.00 20.86 -42.21
CA PRO A 221 -5.70 20.61 -43.61
C PRO A 221 -5.84 19.12 -43.98
N LYS A 222 -6.45 18.83 -45.15
CA LYS A 222 -6.70 17.46 -45.66
C LYS A 222 -5.42 16.61 -45.86
N LYS A 223 -4.23 17.22 -45.93
CA LYS A 223 -2.95 16.51 -46.05
C LYS A 223 -2.47 16.04 -44.66
N ARG A 224 -2.36 14.71 -44.46
CA ARG A 224 -2.01 13.99 -43.21
C ARG A 224 -0.78 14.50 -42.41
N ARG A 225 0.05 15.40 -42.94
CA ARG A 225 1.32 15.83 -42.31
C ARG A 225 1.29 17.19 -41.60
N LYS A 226 0.28 18.05 -41.79
CA LYS A 226 0.16 19.32 -41.02
C LYS A 226 -0.86 19.16 -39.89
N ARG A 227 -0.41 19.30 -38.65
CA ARG A 227 -1.27 19.39 -37.46
C ARG A 227 -1.47 20.87 -37.12
N LEU A 228 -2.70 21.25 -36.80
CA LEU A 228 -2.96 22.51 -36.10
C LEU A 228 -2.22 22.46 -34.76
N LYS A 229 -1.70 23.60 -34.33
CA LYS A 229 -0.98 23.75 -33.08
C LYS A 229 -1.54 24.95 -32.35
N TRP A 230 -1.71 24.78 -31.05
CA TRP A 230 -2.00 25.85 -30.11
C TRP A 230 -1.06 25.70 -28.92
N GLU A 231 -0.87 26.78 -28.20
CA GLU A 231 -0.04 26.83 -27.00
C GLU A 231 -0.63 27.80 -25.99
N TYR A 232 -0.16 27.69 -24.74
CA TYR A 232 -0.40 28.70 -23.73
C TYR A 232 0.93 29.20 -23.16
N ALA A 233 0.96 30.45 -22.73
CA ALA A 233 2.08 31.06 -22.04
C ALA A 233 1.58 31.80 -20.79
N LEU A 234 2.36 31.76 -19.72
CA LEU A 234 2.05 32.44 -18.46
C LEU A 234 2.95 33.66 -18.29
N ASP A 235 2.36 34.75 -17.78
CA ASP A 235 3.16 35.86 -17.27
C ASP A 235 3.98 35.36 -16.05
N PRO A 236 5.26 35.77 -15.94
CA PRO A 236 6.16 35.24 -14.92
C PRO A 236 5.74 35.59 -13.49
N GLU A 237 5.02 36.71 -13.30
CA GLU A 237 4.69 37.28 -11.99
C GLU A 237 3.19 37.51 -11.81
N ARG A 238 2.48 37.94 -12.85
CA ARG A 238 1.03 38.17 -12.81
C ARG A 238 0.29 36.92 -13.26
N ASN A 239 -0.92 36.73 -12.75
CA ASN A 239 -1.74 35.59 -13.11
C ASN A 239 -2.48 35.81 -14.45
N ILE A 240 -1.70 35.94 -15.52
CA ILE A 240 -2.17 36.18 -16.89
C ILE A 240 -1.80 34.99 -17.75
N VAL A 241 -2.79 34.44 -18.46
CA VAL A 241 -2.61 33.32 -19.39
C VAL A 241 -2.92 33.76 -20.80
N THR A 242 -1.95 33.64 -21.69
CA THR A 242 -2.12 33.90 -23.12
C THR A 242 -2.27 32.59 -23.87
N VAL A 243 -3.34 32.43 -24.64
CA VAL A 243 -3.59 31.23 -25.45
C VAL A 243 -3.60 31.62 -26.92
N SER A 244 -2.81 30.96 -27.75
CA SER A 244 -2.57 31.36 -29.14
C SER A 244 -2.48 30.15 -30.08
N GLY A 245 -2.56 30.42 -31.39
CA GLY A 245 -2.47 29.41 -32.45
C GLY A 245 -3.82 29.10 -33.09
N ASP A 246 -4.01 27.84 -33.50
CA ASP A 246 -5.20 27.37 -34.21
C ASP A 246 -5.80 26.13 -33.54
N PHE A 247 -7.12 26.16 -33.32
CA PHE A 247 -7.93 25.05 -32.80
C PHE A 247 -8.88 24.51 -33.88
N ASP A 248 -8.99 23.19 -34.01
CA ASP A 248 -9.79 22.58 -35.09
C ASP A 248 -11.29 22.81 -34.88
N ILE A 249 -12.02 23.23 -35.93
CA ILE A 249 -13.48 23.39 -35.90
C ILE A 249 -14.21 22.07 -35.61
N GLU A 250 -13.61 20.94 -36.00
CA GLU A 250 -14.12 19.58 -35.72
C GLU A 250 -13.62 19.03 -34.37
N GLY A 251 -12.81 19.79 -33.63
CA GLY A 251 -12.33 19.40 -32.30
C GLY A 251 -13.42 19.53 -31.25
N ASP A 252 -13.60 18.52 -30.42
CA ASP A 252 -14.59 18.55 -29.32
C ASP A 252 -14.19 19.56 -28.22
N SER A 253 -13.12 19.26 -27.49
CA SER A 253 -12.51 20.19 -26.53
C SER A 253 -11.06 19.81 -26.23
N ALA A 254 -10.30 20.76 -25.67
CA ALA A 254 -9.03 20.49 -25.03
C ALA A 254 -9.02 21.07 -23.61
N GLN A 255 -8.30 20.40 -22.72
CA GLN A 255 -8.16 20.85 -21.34
C GLN A 255 -6.71 20.76 -20.90
N VAL A 256 -6.23 21.77 -20.17
CA VAL A 256 -4.88 21.79 -19.62
C VAL A 256 -4.87 22.47 -18.26
N ALA A 257 -4.29 21.80 -17.28
CA ALA A 257 -4.06 22.38 -15.95
C ALA A 257 -2.78 23.25 -15.99
N PHE A 258 -2.85 24.42 -15.37
CA PHE A 258 -1.73 25.35 -15.28
C PHE A 258 -1.63 25.93 -13.86
N PRO A 259 -0.41 26.27 -13.40
CA PRO A 259 -0.20 26.83 -12.08
C PRO A 259 -0.65 28.30 -12.03
N ILE A 260 -1.23 28.70 -10.90
CA ILE A 260 -1.62 30.07 -10.61
C ILE A 260 -0.44 30.84 -10.03
N ARG A 261 -0.27 32.11 -10.43
CA ARG A 261 0.70 33.04 -9.82
C ARG A 261 0.08 33.68 -8.58
N ASN A 262 0.86 33.85 -7.51
CA ASN A 262 0.42 34.44 -6.24
C ASN A 262 -0.82 33.75 -5.66
N PRO A 263 -0.70 32.48 -5.24
CA PRO A 263 -1.83 31.66 -4.78
C PRO A 263 -2.60 32.23 -3.58
N VAL A 264 -1.97 33.06 -2.74
CA VAL A 264 -2.66 33.75 -1.63
C VAL A 264 -3.75 34.70 -2.16
N LEU A 265 -3.49 35.40 -3.28
CA LEU A 265 -4.50 36.27 -3.91
C LEU A 265 -5.57 35.46 -4.66
N TYR A 266 -5.21 34.27 -5.16
CA TYR A 266 -6.19 33.35 -5.71
C TYR A 266 -7.15 32.82 -4.63
N PHE A 267 -6.62 32.50 -3.44
CA PHE A 267 -7.42 32.18 -2.27
C PHE A 267 -8.33 33.36 -1.87
N ASP A 268 -7.80 34.59 -1.82
CA ASP A 268 -8.60 35.80 -1.52
C ASP A 268 -9.80 35.93 -2.45
N ALA A 269 -9.56 35.85 -3.77
CA ALA A 269 -10.60 35.94 -4.78
C ALA A 269 -11.63 34.81 -4.65
N ALA A 270 -11.17 33.58 -4.37
CA ALA A 270 -12.05 32.44 -4.13
C ALA A 270 -12.89 32.61 -2.85
N PHE A 271 -12.32 33.14 -1.77
CA PHE A 271 -13.02 33.40 -0.52
C PHE A 271 -14.07 34.51 -0.68
N LYS A 272 -13.75 35.60 -1.38
CA LYS A 272 -14.71 36.67 -1.74
C LYS A 272 -15.83 36.16 -2.65
N LYS A 273 -15.50 35.30 -3.61
CA LYS A 273 -16.52 34.60 -4.41
C LYS A 273 -17.41 33.73 -3.53
N ALA A 274 -16.85 33.00 -2.56
CA ALA A 274 -17.61 32.18 -1.64
C ALA A 274 -18.55 33.01 -0.75
N LEU A 275 -18.12 34.19 -0.27
CA LEU A 275 -18.97 35.15 0.45
C LEU A 275 -20.19 35.51 -0.41
N ASN A 276 -19.97 35.95 -1.65
CA ASN A 276 -21.03 36.33 -2.57
C ASN A 276 -21.97 35.17 -2.90
N ASP A 277 -21.43 33.99 -3.23
CA ASP A 277 -22.22 32.79 -3.56
C ASP A 277 -23.14 32.36 -2.40
N ARG A 278 -22.75 32.65 -1.15
CA ARG A 278 -23.55 32.38 0.06
C ARG A 278 -24.40 33.56 0.52
N GLY A 279 -24.40 34.66 -0.24
CA GLY A 279 -25.22 35.85 0.02
C GLY A 279 -24.67 36.77 1.11
N ILE A 280 -23.35 36.75 1.36
CA ILE A 280 -22.68 37.75 2.20
C ILE A 280 -22.07 38.84 1.29
N VAL A 281 -22.49 40.08 1.49
CA VAL A 281 -21.94 41.25 0.79
C VAL A 281 -20.66 41.71 1.49
N TYR A 282 -19.55 41.80 0.75
CA TYR A 282 -18.29 42.36 1.25
C TYR A 282 -18.11 43.81 0.77
N VAL A 283 -17.83 44.71 1.72
CA VAL A 283 -17.55 46.13 1.47
C VAL A 283 -16.18 46.47 2.09
N PRO A 284 -15.15 46.78 1.28
CA PRO A 284 -13.83 47.14 1.80
C PRO A 284 -13.87 48.46 2.58
N GLU A 285 -12.96 48.61 3.54
CA GLU A 285 -12.89 49.78 4.43
C GLU A 285 -12.79 51.11 3.67
N GLU A 286 -12.08 51.14 2.54
CA GLU A 286 -11.90 52.32 1.68
C GLU A 286 -13.23 52.93 1.17
N ILE A 287 -14.31 52.15 1.17
CA ILE A 287 -15.66 52.55 0.71
C ILE A 287 -16.59 52.84 1.91
N ALA A 288 -16.18 52.51 3.14
CA ALA A 288 -16.98 52.66 4.34
C ALA A 288 -16.87 54.09 4.91
N ALA A 289 -17.76 55.00 4.48
CA ALA A 289 -17.95 56.30 5.14
C ALA A 289 -18.63 56.15 6.52
N GLU A 290 -18.37 57.14 7.39
CA GLU A 290 -18.54 57.23 8.85
C GLU A 290 -19.84 56.72 9.51
N GLU A 291 -19.63 56.44 10.81
CA GLU A 291 -20.48 55.93 11.90
C GLU A 291 -22.00 56.15 11.84
N THR A 292 -22.73 55.10 12.24
CA THR A 292 -24.08 55.22 12.82
C THR A 292 -24.09 54.75 14.27
N ALA A 293 -24.47 55.66 15.15
CA ALA A 293 -24.66 55.42 16.57
C ALA A 293 -25.94 54.60 16.82
N GLY A 294 -25.77 53.36 17.29
CA GLY A 294 -26.86 52.57 17.86
C GLY A 294 -26.55 51.06 17.97
N GLY A 295 -26.54 50.52 19.19
CA GLY A 295 -26.64 49.07 19.45
C GLY A 295 -25.59 48.16 18.78
N SER A 296 -24.30 48.50 18.86
CA SER A 296 -23.23 47.65 18.32
C SER A 296 -22.69 46.68 19.38
N GLU A 297 -22.77 45.38 19.11
CA GLU A 297 -22.22 44.34 19.97
C GLU A 297 -20.78 44.05 19.57
N LYS A 298 -19.83 44.11 20.52
CA LYS A 298 -18.46 43.63 20.26
C LYS A 298 -18.50 42.16 19.88
N MET A 299 -17.86 41.80 18.77
CA MET A 299 -17.78 40.44 18.29
C MET A 299 -16.33 40.06 18.04
N GLN A 300 -15.84 39.11 18.84
CA GLN A 300 -14.62 38.38 18.57
C GLN A 300 -14.96 36.89 18.47
N LYS A 301 -14.86 36.33 17.26
CA LYS A 301 -15.19 34.92 16.99
C LYS A 301 -14.09 34.29 16.16
N ARG A 302 -13.63 33.11 16.59
CA ARG A 302 -12.63 32.33 15.88
C ARG A 302 -13.20 30.96 15.54
N PHE A 303 -13.05 30.56 14.29
CA PHE A 303 -13.39 29.23 13.81
C PHE A 303 -12.12 28.52 13.30
N LEU A 304 -12.14 27.19 13.34
CA LEU A 304 -11.06 26.31 12.89
C LEU A 304 -11.63 25.36 11.84
N PHE A 305 -10.87 25.18 10.77
CA PHE A 305 -11.18 24.25 9.69
C PHE A 305 -9.96 23.40 9.38
N SER A 306 -10.18 22.13 9.03
CA SER A 306 -9.19 21.26 8.40
C SER A 306 -9.89 20.41 7.36
N ALA A 307 -9.21 20.16 6.24
CA ALA A 307 -9.79 19.46 5.12
C ALA A 307 -9.50 17.96 5.11
N ALA A 308 -8.31 17.51 5.53
CA ALA A 308 -7.98 16.08 5.59
C ALA A 308 -6.77 15.78 6.49
N PRO A 309 -6.69 14.57 7.10
CA PRO A 309 -5.56 14.14 7.93
C PRO A 309 -4.33 13.73 7.11
N LEU A 310 -3.20 13.54 7.78
CA LEU A 310 -1.91 13.14 7.20
C LEU A 310 -2.02 11.93 6.25
N LEU A 311 -2.83 10.93 6.58
CA LEU A 311 -3.01 9.75 5.70
C LEU A 311 -3.45 10.13 4.29
N SER A 312 -4.29 11.17 4.14
CA SER A 312 -4.72 11.68 2.84
C SER A 312 -3.58 12.33 2.04
N PHE A 313 -2.62 12.97 2.71
CA PHE A 313 -1.41 13.45 2.06
C PHE A 313 -0.59 12.29 1.51
N LEU A 314 -0.41 11.23 2.29
CA LEU A 314 0.38 10.07 1.88
C LEU A 314 -0.18 9.44 0.62
N ASP A 315 -1.50 9.26 0.52
CA ASP A 315 -2.13 8.69 -0.66
C ASP A 315 -1.93 9.55 -1.92
N GLU A 316 -2.15 10.87 -1.84
CA GLU A 316 -1.91 11.75 -2.99
C GLU A 316 -0.43 11.82 -3.38
N ILE A 317 0.47 11.86 -2.40
CA ILE A 317 1.91 11.94 -2.64
C ILE A 317 2.45 10.63 -3.20
N ASN A 318 2.16 9.49 -2.58
CA ASN A 318 2.79 8.22 -2.93
C ASN A 318 2.07 7.50 -4.08
N GLN A 319 0.73 7.52 -4.14
CA GLN A 319 0.00 6.90 -5.25
C GLN A 319 -0.02 7.79 -6.50
N LYS A 320 -0.36 9.09 -6.35
CA LYS A 320 -0.55 10.02 -7.48
C LYS A 320 0.66 10.90 -7.77
N SER A 321 1.73 10.80 -6.96
CA SER A 321 2.98 11.53 -7.16
C SER A 321 2.85 13.05 -7.12
N GLN A 322 1.95 13.59 -6.28
CA GLN A 322 1.69 15.03 -6.19
C GLN A 322 2.89 15.81 -5.62
N ASN A 323 3.53 16.64 -6.44
CA ASN A 323 4.67 17.49 -6.02
C ASN A 323 4.24 18.55 -5.01
N TYR A 324 3.15 19.25 -5.32
CA TYR A 324 2.59 20.32 -4.51
C TYR A 324 2.32 19.84 -3.07
N HIS A 325 1.73 18.66 -2.92
CA HIS A 325 1.46 18.03 -1.63
C HIS A 325 2.75 17.67 -0.88
N ALA A 326 3.76 17.13 -1.56
CA ALA A 326 5.05 16.81 -0.94
C ALA A 326 5.79 18.05 -0.43
N GLU A 327 5.83 19.12 -1.23
CA GLU A 327 6.44 20.39 -0.84
C GLU A 327 5.73 21.09 0.32
N THR A 328 4.40 20.98 0.34
CA THR A 328 3.54 21.49 1.41
C THR A 328 3.78 20.70 2.69
N LEU A 329 3.79 19.35 2.61
CA LEU A 329 4.04 18.49 3.76
C LEU A 329 5.44 18.72 4.36
N LEU A 330 6.47 18.90 3.51
CA LEU A 330 7.82 19.22 3.96
C LEU A 330 7.87 20.49 4.82
N ARG A 331 7.19 21.55 4.37
CA ARG A 331 7.11 22.83 5.10
C ARG A 331 6.23 22.74 6.34
N ASN A 332 5.12 21.99 6.27
CA ASN A 332 4.23 21.73 7.41
C ASN A 332 4.96 21.05 8.56
N MET A 333 5.76 20.03 8.26
CA MET A 333 6.60 19.39 9.28
C MET A 333 7.57 20.39 9.94
N GLY A 334 8.26 21.21 9.14
CA GLY A 334 9.18 22.23 9.65
C GLY A 334 8.47 23.26 10.53
N ALA A 335 7.30 23.74 10.09
CA ALA A 335 6.51 24.71 10.83
C ALA A 335 6.01 24.13 12.16
N GLU A 336 5.51 22.90 12.15
CA GLU A 336 4.94 22.24 13.33
C GLU A 336 6.00 21.88 14.38
N LEU A 337 7.17 21.40 13.95
CA LEU A 337 8.17 20.82 14.86
C LEU A 337 9.32 21.76 15.17
N LEU A 338 9.61 22.72 14.28
CA LEU A 338 10.73 23.65 14.41
C LEU A 338 10.29 25.13 14.41
N ASN A 339 8.99 25.42 14.37
CA ASN A 339 8.43 26.77 14.31
C ASN A 339 8.91 27.60 13.10
N GLU A 340 9.33 26.94 12.02
CA GLU A 340 9.70 27.59 10.76
C GLU A 340 9.15 26.78 9.59
N GLY A 341 8.19 27.29 8.83
CA GLY A 341 7.68 26.62 7.62
C GLY A 341 8.54 26.92 6.40
N SER A 342 9.63 26.16 6.21
CA SER A 342 10.59 26.35 5.11
C SER A 342 11.06 25.01 4.53
N VAL A 343 11.72 25.05 3.37
CA VAL A 343 12.37 23.85 2.81
C VAL A 343 13.53 23.42 3.70
N GLU A 344 14.26 24.39 4.25
CA GLU A 344 15.42 24.19 5.11
C GLU A 344 15.08 23.48 6.40
N SER A 345 14.02 23.90 7.10
CA SER A 345 13.53 23.26 8.32
C SER A 345 12.99 21.84 8.06
N GLY A 346 12.24 21.63 6.97
CA GLY A 346 11.80 20.30 6.56
C GLY A 346 12.98 19.36 6.27
N LYS A 347 13.99 19.85 5.55
CA LYS A 347 15.23 19.10 5.29
C LYS A 347 16.00 18.73 6.55
N GLN A 348 15.99 19.57 7.59
CA GLN A 348 16.62 19.24 8.87
C GLN A 348 15.96 18.00 9.50
N LEU A 349 14.63 17.87 9.38
CA LEU A 349 13.89 16.71 9.86
C LEU A 349 14.16 15.46 9.01
N GLU A 350 14.22 15.59 7.68
CA GLU A 350 14.62 14.49 6.79
C GLU A 350 16.03 13.99 7.10
N GLN A 351 16.99 14.91 7.31
CA GLN A 351 18.36 14.58 7.72
C GLN A 351 18.39 13.87 9.07
N LYS A 352 17.58 14.30 10.03
CA LYS A 352 17.44 13.65 11.33
C LYS A 352 16.94 12.22 11.18
N LEU A 353 15.88 11.99 10.39
CA LEU A 353 15.36 10.65 10.13
C LEU A 353 16.42 9.76 9.46
N LEU A 354 17.13 10.27 8.45
CA LEU A 354 18.17 9.52 7.76
C LEU A 354 19.31 9.12 8.71
N ALA A 355 19.71 10.01 9.62
CA ALA A 355 20.69 9.69 10.66
C ALA A 355 20.19 8.58 11.62
N GLU A 356 18.92 8.63 12.03
CA GLU A 356 18.29 7.57 12.85
C GLU A 356 18.21 6.22 12.11
N ALA A 357 18.06 6.26 10.78
CA ALA A 357 18.13 5.08 9.92
C ALA A 357 19.57 4.61 9.60
N GLY A 358 20.60 5.24 10.19
CA GLY A 358 22.01 4.88 9.99
C GLY A 358 22.56 5.23 8.60
N ILE A 359 22.03 6.29 7.98
CA ILE A 359 22.45 6.81 6.67
C ILE A 359 23.32 8.05 6.87
N SER A 360 24.48 8.08 6.20
CA SER A 360 25.44 9.19 6.33
C SER A 360 24.95 10.42 5.56
N GLY A 361 25.29 11.63 6.05
CA GLY A 361 25.03 12.88 5.32
C GLY A 361 25.68 12.93 3.93
N ASP A 362 26.78 12.20 3.71
CA ASP A 362 27.44 12.12 2.40
C ASP A 362 26.70 11.24 1.39
N ASP A 363 25.68 10.49 1.82
CA ASP A 363 24.93 9.57 0.97
C ASP A 363 23.84 10.27 0.14
N PHE A 364 23.47 11.49 0.50
CA PHE A 364 22.35 12.19 -0.12
C PHE A 364 22.58 13.70 -0.22
N GLU A 365 21.89 14.33 -1.16
CA GLU A 365 21.78 15.77 -1.29
C GLU A 365 20.31 16.06 -1.60
N VAL A 366 19.63 16.76 -0.69
CA VAL A 366 18.20 17.06 -0.82
C VAL A 366 18.01 18.56 -0.92
N TYR A 367 17.21 19.00 -1.89
CA TYR A 367 16.97 20.40 -2.22
C TYR A 367 15.48 20.77 -2.22
N ASP A 368 14.60 19.77 -2.15
CA ASP A 368 13.14 19.89 -2.11
C ASP A 368 12.51 18.57 -1.61
N GLY A 369 11.20 18.53 -1.37
CA GLY A 369 10.50 17.32 -0.89
C GLY A 369 9.88 16.49 -2.02
N SER A 370 9.71 17.10 -3.19
CA SER A 370 9.06 16.44 -4.33
C SER A 370 10.01 15.63 -5.19
N GLY A 371 11.32 15.88 -5.15
CA GLY A 371 12.26 15.29 -6.09
C GLY A 371 12.30 15.98 -7.44
N LEU A 372 11.69 17.17 -7.57
CA LEU A 372 11.66 17.94 -8.83
C LEU A 372 13.02 18.61 -9.12
N SER A 373 13.83 18.83 -8.09
CA SER A 373 15.17 19.36 -8.26
C SER A 373 16.10 18.35 -8.90
N PHE A 374 16.68 18.74 -10.02
CA PHE A 374 17.71 17.98 -10.73
C PHE A 374 19.03 17.87 -9.94
N ARG A 375 19.16 18.61 -8.82
CA ARG A 375 20.30 18.58 -7.91
C ARG A 375 20.18 17.50 -6.84
N ASN A 376 18.97 16.98 -6.62
CA ASN A 376 18.77 15.91 -5.65
C ASN A 376 19.65 14.71 -5.97
N ARG A 377 20.33 14.17 -4.96
CA ARG A 377 21.16 12.98 -5.07
C ARG A 377 20.82 12.01 -3.95
N LEU A 378 20.70 10.73 -4.28
CA LEU A 378 20.48 9.67 -3.30
C LEU A 378 21.11 8.38 -3.81
N LYS A 379 21.77 7.64 -2.91
CA LYS A 379 22.30 6.31 -3.19
C LYS A 379 21.16 5.27 -3.13
N PRO A 380 21.06 4.31 -4.07
CA PRO A 380 20.16 3.16 -3.94
C PRO A 380 20.28 2.44 -2.60
N THR A 381 21.49 2.28 -2.06
CA THR A 381 21.70 1.63 -0.76
C THR A 381 21.11 2.40 0.40
N SER A 382 21.06 3.72 0.32
CA SER A 382 20.44 4.58 1.33
C SER A 382 18.93 4.58 1.21
N GLU A 383 18.38 4.57 -0.01
CA GLU A 383 16.94 4.40 -0.25
C GLU A 383 16.45 3.06 0.34
N THR A 384 17.12 1.94 0.07
CA THR A 384 16.72 0.64 0.63
C THR A 384 16.88 0.55 2.14
N LYS A 385 17.89 1.21 2.73
CA LYS A 385 18.03 1.32 4.19
C LYS A 385 16.87 2.11 4.81
N LEU A 386 16.49 3.24 4.23
CA LEU A 386 15.35 4.05 4.68
C LEU A 386 14.05 3.24 4.60
N LEU A 387 13.80 2.58 3.46
CA LEU A 387 12.61 1.75 3.28
C LEU A 387 12.59 0.59 4.29
N ALA A 388 13.74 -0.02 4.61
CA ALA A 388 13.84 -1.10 5.58
C ALA A 388 13.63 -0.61 7.02
N PHE A 389 14.11 0.60 7.34
CA PHE A 389 13.80 1.26 8.60
C PHE A 389 12.29 1.48 8.74
N MET A 390 11.63 1.99 7.69
CA MET A 390 10.19 2.24 7.70
C MET A 390 9.36 0.95 7.73
N ALA A 391 9.81 -0.13 7.11
CA ALA A 391 9.11 -1.42 7.20
C ALA A 391 9.04 -1.95 8.64
N ARG A 392 10.07 -1.69 9.46
CA ARG A 392 10.09 -2.07 10.88
C ARG A 392 9.48 -1.03 11.80
N HIS A 393 9.05 0.12 11.27
CA HIS A 393 8.50 1.20 12.07
C HIS A 393 7.10 0.81 12.62
N PRO A 394 6.71 1.24 13.83
CA PRO A 394 5.37 0.94 14.38
C PRO A 394 4.20 1.46 13.52
N LYS A 395 4.45 2.43 12.64
CA LYS A 395 3.50 2.98 11.66
C LYS A 395 3.82 2.54 10.22
N GLY A 396 4.69 1.54 10.03
CA GLY A 396 5.25 1.13 8.74
C GLY A 396 4.19 0.61 7.77
N GLU A 397 3.15 -0.04 8.28
CA GLU A 397 2.02 -0.52 7.47
C GLU A 397 1.32 0.61 6.71
N TYR A 398 1.01 1.73 7.38
CA TYR A 398 0.41 2.91 6.76
C TYR A 398 1.31 3.52 5.69
N TYR A 399 2.61 3.54 5.93
CA TYR A 399 3.60 4.00 4.95
C TYR A 399 3.60 3.13 3.69
N ILE A 400 3.77 1.82 3.86
CA ILE A 400 3.84 0.85 2.75
C ILE A 400 2.52 0.85 1.95
N ARG A 401 1.37 0.87 2.63
CA ARG A 401 0.05 0.83 1.98
C ARG A 401 -0.29 2.11 1.21
N SER A 402 0.36 3.24 1.51
CA SER A 402 0.17 4.48 0.74
C SER A 402 0.84 4.45 -0.64
N PHE A 403 1.71 3.48 -0.92
CA PHE A 403 2.44 3.40 -2.19
C PHE A 403 1.54 2.92 -3.32
N ALA A 404 1.93 3.24 -4.56
CA ALA A 404 1.27 2.67 -5.72
C ALA A 404 1.55 1.15 -5.81
N SER A 405 0.70 0.43 -6.53
CA SER A 405 0.85 -0.98 -6.85
C SER A 405 0.41 -1.23 -8.29
N PRO A 406 0.62 -2.42 -8.87
CA PRO A 406 0.13 -2.71 -10.21
C PRO A 406 -1.37 -2.48 -10.32
N GLY A 407 -1.80 -1.64 -11.28
CA GLY A 407 -3.21 -1.26 -11.44
C GLY A 407 -3.69 -0.09 -10.56
N VAL A 408 -2.87 0.43 -9.64
CA VAL A 408 -3.25 1.49 -8.69
C VAL A 408 -2.35 2.72 -8.84
N GLY A 409 -2.94 3.93 -8.84
CA GLY A 409 -2.20 5.19 -8.89
C GLY A 409 -1.24 5.28 -10.08
N SER A 410 0.01 5.67 -9.80
CA SER A 410 1.10 5.72 -10.79
C SER A 410 1.53 4.34 -11.34
N GLY A 411 1.02 3.24 -10.76
CA GLY A 411 1.13 1.88 -11.28
C GLY A 411 -0.06 1.42 -12.13
N SER A 412 -1.05 2.27 -12.39
CA SER A 412 -2.30 1.93 -13.12
C SER A 412 -2.12 1.22 -14.45
N THR A 413 -1.00 1.45 -15.15
CA THR A 413 -0.69 0.78 -16.43
C THR A 413 0.51 -0.17 -16.36
N ARG A 414 1.11 -0.37 -15.18
CA ARG A 414 2.38 -1.11 -15.01
C ARG A 414 2.13 -2.50 -14.45
N MET A 415 2.93 -3.47 -14.90
CA MET A 415 3.00 -4.84 -14.35
C MET A 415 1.61 -5.52 -14.17
N LYS A 416 0.68 -5.29 -15.11
CA LYS A 416 -0.70 -5.79 -15.03
C LYS A 416 -0.81 -7.31 -15.21
N GLU A 417 0.25 -7.93 -15.68
CA GLU A 417 0.44 -9.36 -15.89
C GLU A 417 0.88 -10.11 -14.62
N LEU A 418 1.26 -9.40 -13.55
CA LEU A 418 1.58 -10.05 -12.28
C LEU A 418 0.35 -10.78 -11.73
N LYS A 419 0.48 -12.10 -11.54
CA LYS A 419 -0.59 -12.95 -10.98
C LYS A 419 -1.03 -12.49 -9.60
N TYR A 420 -0.10 -12.04 -8.77
CA TYR A 420 -0.33 -11.58 -7.40
C TYR A 420 0.20 -10.15 -7.24
N PRO A 421 -0.56 -9.12 -7.67
CA PRO A 421 -0.10 -7.74 -7.64
C PRO A 421 0.09 -7.20 -6.21
N TRP A 422 -0.50 -7.85 -5.20
CA TRP A 422 -0.36 -7.53 -3.78
C TRP A 422 1.04 -7.86 -3.21
N LEU A 423 1.88 -8.59 -3.96
CA LEU A 423 3.28 -8.88 -3.60
C LEU A 423 4.22 -7.68 -3.76
N THR A 424 3.73 -6.52 -4.18
CA THR A 424 4.59 -5.34 -4.29
C THR A 424 3.84 -4.03 -4.15
N GLN A 425 4.53 -3.06 -3.56
CA GLN A 425 4.16 -1.66 -3.58
C GLN A 425 5.40 -0.82 -3.89
N PHE A 426 5.24 0.25 -4.65
CA PHE A 426 6.36 1.05 -5.13
C PHE A 426 6.00 2.52 -5.34
N LYS A 427 7.01 3.37 -5.20
CA LYS A 427 7.01 4.75 -5.65
C LYS A 427 7.73 4.85 -6.99
N THR A 428 7.07 5.52 -7.94
CA THR A 428 7.65 5.84 -9.25
C THR A 428 8.39 7.17 -9.23
N GLY A 429 9.45 7.27 -10.02
CA GLY A 429 10.22 8.49 -10.26
C GLY A 429 10.38 8.75 -11.76
N PHE A 430 10.08 9.97 -12.20
CA PHE A 430 10.34 10.40 -13.58
C PHE A 430 10.61 11.90 -13.64
N ILE A 431 11.72 12.30 -14.29
CA ILE A 431 12.00 13.69 -14.64
C ILE A 431 12.98 13.79 -15.83
N GLY A 432 12.43 13.81 -17.05
CA GLY A 432 13.26 13.81 -18.26
C GLY A 432 14.06 12.51 -18.37
N GLU A 433 15.39 12.60 -18.43
CA GLU A 433 16.31 11.47 -18.63
C GLU A 433 16.54 10.60 -17.38
N VAL A 434 15.62 10.65 -16.42
CA VAL A 434 15.72 9.99 -15.11
C VAL A 434 14.45 9.20 -14.85
N HIS A 435 14.61 7.91 -14.54
CA HIS A 435 13.55 6.98 -14.18
C HIS A 435 13.91 6.26 -12.89
N GLY A 436 12.94 6.10 -12.00
CA GLY A 436 13.14 5.44 -10.71
C GLY A 436 11.97 4.56 -10.32
N LEU A 437 12.29 3.47 -9.62
CA LEU A 437 11.32 2.58 -8.98
C LEU A 437 11.88 2.13 -7.64
N ALA A 438 11.24 2.52 -6.55
CA ALA A 438 11.68 2.19 -5.19
C ALA A 438 10.50 1.73 -4.33
N GLY A 439 10.69 0.72 -3.49
CA GLY A 439 9.59 0.15 -2.70
C GLY A 439 9.86 -1.23 -2.16
N TYR A 440 8.81 -2.04 -2.10
CA TYR A 440 8.74 -3.29 -1.36
C TYR A 440 8.34 -4.46 -2.26
N ILE A 441 8.95 -5.62 -2.03
CA ILE A 441 8.53 -6.91 -2.56
C ILE A 441 8.33 -7.87 -1.39
N GLN A 442 7.12 -8.38 -1.23
CA GLN A 442 6.83 -9.44 -0.27
C GLN A 442 7.22 -10.80 -0.87
N THR A 443 7.80 -11.66 -0.04
CA THR A 443 8.35 -12.95 -0.47
C THR A 443 7.62 -14.11 0.18
N LEU A 444 7.52 -15.25 -0.52
CA LEU A 444 6.83 -16.43 0.00
C LEU A 444 7.52 -17.03 1.25
N ASP A 445 8.81 -16.75 1.45
CA ASP A 445 9.58 -17.17 2.63
C ASP A 445 9.38 -16.27 3.88
N GLY A 446 8.44 -15.33 3.81
CA GLY A 446 8.04 -14.47 4.93
C GLY A 446 9.00 -13.31 5.20
N ASP A 447 9.92 -13.01 4.29
CA ASP A 447 10.68 -11.76 4.31
C ASP A 447 9.91 -10.62 3.60
N THR A 448 10.47 -9.42 3.65
CA THR A 448 10.16 -8.33 2.73
C THR A 448 11.47 -7.77 2.22
N LEU A 449 11.55 -7.60 0.91
CA LEU A 449 12.69 -6.98 0.28
C LEU A 449 12.38 -5.52 0.01
N THR A 450 13.33 -4.65 0.37
CA THR A 450 13.33 -3.25 -0.07
C THR A 450 14.20 -3.13 -1.29
N VAL A 451 13.68 -2.48 -2.32
CA VAL A 451 14.31 -2.39 -3.64
C VAL A 451 14.35 -0.93 -4.05
N ALA A 452 15.49 -0.49 -4.61
CA ALA A 452 15.62 0.82 -5.24
C ALA A 452 16.38 0.67 -6.56
N MET A 453 15.72 1.04 -7.67
CA MET A 453 16.27 1.04 -9.02
C MET A 453 16.25 2.44 -9.62
N TYR A 454 17.36 2.85 -10.22
CA TYR A 454 17.47 4.12 -10.93
C TYR A 454 18.09 3.94 -12.31
N LEU A 455 17.51 4.59 -13.31
CA LEU A 455 18.07 4.82 -14.62
C LEU A 455 18.23 6.32 -14.84
N ASN A 456 19.47 6.76 -14.84
CA ASN A 456 19.85 8.13 -15.19
C ASN A 456 20.46 8.16 -16.59
N GLU A 457 20.57 9.36 -17.16
CA GLU A 457 21.27 9.56 -18.45
C GLU A 457 20.61 8.71 -19.55
N THR A 458 19.28 8.56 -19.53
CA THR A 458 18.56 7.80 -20.57
C THR A 458 18.59 8.50 -21.93
N ASN A 459 19.08 9.74 -22.03
CA ASN A 459 19.32 10.45 -23.28
C ASN A 459 18.09 10.44 -24.21
N LYS A 460 18.23 9.93 -25.43
CA LYS A 460 17.16 9.84 -26.45
C LYS A 460 16.34 8.54 -26.35
N ASN A 461 16.61 7.68 -25.37
CA ASN A 461 15.84 6.45 -25.20
C ASN A 461 14.39 6.80 -24.82
N PRO A 462 13.38 6.15 -25.44
CA PRO A 462 11.97 6.42 -25.13
C PRO A 462 11.61 6.13 -23.66
N ASP A 463 10.83 7.02 -23.04
CA ASP A 463 10.38 6.87 -21.65
C ASP A 463 9.64 5.55 -21.40
N ALA A 464 8.86 5.08 -22.38
CA ALA A 464 8.15 3.81 -22.29
C ALA A 464 9.13 2.63 -22.13
N ILE A 465 10.18 2.58 -22.95
CA ILE A 465 11.19 1.51 -22.89
C ILE A 465 11.97 1.58 -21.57
N SER A 466 12.29 2.79 -21.10
CA SER A 466 12.95 3.01 -19.81
C SER A 466 12.10 2.53 -18.62
N LYS A 467 10.77 2.67 -18.69
CA LYS A 467 9.84 2.14 -17.69
C LYS A 467 9.70 0.63 -17.78
N ASP A 468 9.62 0.10 -19.00
CA ASP A 468 9.44 -1.33 -19.27
C ASP A 468 10.64 -2.15 -18.79
N VAL A 469 11.87 -1.63 -18.94
CA VAL A 469 13.05 -2.33 -18.40
C VAL A 469 13.02 -2.39 -16.87
N LEU A 470 12.64 -1.30 -16.18
CA LEU A 470 12.51 -1.30 -14.73
C LEU A 470 11.42 -2.30 -14.26
N ASP A 471 10.27 -2.32 -14.95
CA ASP A 471 9.20 -3.29 -14.67
C ASP A 471 9.67 -4.72 -14.90
N THR A 472 10.41 -4.97 -15.98
CA THR A 472 10.98 -6.29 -16.30
C THR A 472 11.90 -6.77 -15.18
N LEU A 473 12.83 -5.92 -14.71
CA LEU A 473 13.75 -6.29 -13.64
C LEU A 473 13.00 -6.48 -12.31
N TRP A 474 12.01 -5.64 -12.02
CA TRP A 474 11.18 -5.74 -10.81
C TRP A 474 10.39 -7.05 -10.77
N MET A 475 9.73 -7.42 -11.87
CA MET A 475 9.00 -8.69 -11.97
C MET A 475 9.92 -9.91 -11.92
N ARG A 476 11.15 -9.81 -12.44
CA ARG A 476 12.16 -10.88 -12.28
C ARG A 476 12.54 -11.08 -10.82
N LEU A 477 12.68 -10.01 -10.03
CA LEU A 477 12.90 -10.12 -8.59
C LEU A 477 11.71 -10.81 -7.91
N ILE A 478 10.48 -10.41 -8.21
CA ILE A 478 9.26 -11.04 -7.67
C ILE A 478 9.23 -12.54 -8.02
N SER A 479 9.51 -12.89 -9.27
CA SER A 479 9.50 -14.29 -9.72
C SER A 479 10.56 -15.14 -9.02
N GLN A 480 11.76 -14.60 -8.81
CA GLN A 480 12.82 -15.30 -8.06
C GLN A 480 12.46 -15.57 -6.60
N THR A 481 11.81 -14.62 -5.93
CA THR A 481 11.47 -14.75 -4.50
C THR A 481 10.15 -15.44 -4.22
N ASN A 482 9.29 -15.57 -5.24
CA ASN A 482 7.96 -16.14 -5.09
C ASN A 482 7.77 -17.38 -5.98
N ASP A 483 7.80 -17.22 -7.31
CA ASP A 483 7.51 -18.34 -8.22
C ASP A 483 8.56 -19.45 -8.16
N ASN A 484 9.82 -19.06 -7.95
CA ASN A 484 11.01 -19.91 -7.85
C ASN A 484 11.41 -20.18 -6.39
N TYR A 485 10.53 -19.88 -5.43
CA TYR A 485 10.79 -20.16 -4.03
C TYR A 485 10.95 -21.68 -3.78
N GLY A 486 12.02 -22.07 -3.09
CA GLY A 486 12.45 -23.48 -2.96
C GLY A 486 11.35 -24.43 -2.48
N SER A 487 10.57 -24.05 -1.46
CA SER A 487 9.46 -24.90 -0.98
C SER A 487 8.35 -25.06 -2.03
N LEU A 488 8.00 -23.99 -2.75
CA LEU A 488 7.00 -24.07 -3.80
C LEU A 488 7.51 -24.87 -5.01
N MET A 489 8.79 -24.72 -5.36
CA MET A 489 9.44 -25.50 -6.42
C MET A 489 9.53 -26.98 -6.08
N GLU A 490 9.80 -27.32 -4.82
CA GLU A 490 9.75 -28.70 -4.33
C GLU A 490 8.35 -29.30 -4.51
N MET A 491 7.30 -28.57 -4.10
CA MET A 491 5.91 -29.01 -4.31
C MET A 491 5.58 -29.20 -5.81
N LYS A 492 6.00 -28.26 -6.67
CA LYS A 492 5.81 -28.35 -8.13
C LYS A 492 6.51 -29.57 -8.71
N SER A 493 7.74 -29.86 -8.28
CA SER A 493 8.50 -31.04 -8.72
C SER A 493 7.79 -32.33 -8.32
N MET A 494 7.37 -32.46 -7.06
CA MET A 494 6.61 -33.63 -6.60
C MET A 494 5.30 -33.78 -7.39
N TRP A 495 4.62 -32.67 -7.69
CA TRP A 495 3.39 -32.70 -8.46
C TRP A 495 3.61 -33.23 -9.88
N GLN A 496 4.72 -32.84 -10.54
CA GLN A 496 5.08 -33.36 -11.87
C GLN A 496 5.35 -34.87 -11.85
N GLU A 497 6.00 -35.39 -10.81
CA GLU A 497 6.20 -36.84 -10.62
C GLU A 497 4.86 -37.59 -10.50
N ALA A 498 3.88 -36.99 -9.83
CA ALA A 498 2.58 -37.61 -9.56
C ALA A 498 1.57 -37.50 -10.72
N ARG A 499 1.93 -36.93 -11.88
CA ARG A 499 1.00 -36.73 -13.01
C ARG A 499 0.27 -38.00 -13.48
N PRO A 500 0.90 -39.19 -13.51
CA PRO A 500 0.20 -40.42 -13.92
C PRO A 500 -0.82 -40.92 -12.88
N ILE A 501 -0.80 -40.39 -11.65
CA ILE A 501 -1.67 -40.84 -10.56
C ILE A 501 -2.95 -40.01 -10.57
N GLY A 502 -4.04 -40.62 -11.04
CA GLY A 502 -5.35 -39.97 -11.15
C GLY A 502 -6.25 -40.10 -9.92
N ASP A 503 -6.18 -41.21 -9.19
CA ASP A 503 -7.00 -41.45 -7.99
C ASP A 503 -6.56 -40.60 -6.79
N LEU A 504 -7.51 -40.01 -6.07
CA LEU A 504 -7.22 -39.12 -4.95
C LEU A 504 -6.52 -39.84 -3.78
N SER A 505 -6.96 -41.05 -3.42
CA SER A 505 -6.31 -41.81 -2.34
C SER A 505 -4.88 -42.18 -2.70
N ALA A 506 -4.64 -42.60 -3.95
CA ALA A 506 -3.29 -42.87 -4.45
C ALA A 506 -2.42 -41.60 -4.48
N ARG A 507 -2.96 -40.45 -4.88
CA ARG A 507 -2.23 -39.16 -4.84
C ARG A 507 -1.89 -38.77 -3.41
N LEU A 508 -2.85 -38.87 -2.49
CA LEU A 508 -2.63 -38.55 -1.07
C LEU A 508 -1.58 -39.48 -0.46
N ASP A 509 -1.62 -40.77 -0.75
CA ASP A 509 -0.59 -41.70 -0.29
C ASP A 509 0.79 -41.33 -0.85
N PHE A 510 0.87 -41.05 -2.16
CA PHE A 510 2.11 -40.61 -2.80
C PHE A 510 2.69 -39.35 -2.16
N PHE A 511 1.93 -38.26 -2.06
CA PHE A 511 2.46 -37.00 -1.52
C PHE A 511 2.76 -37.07 -0.03
N SER A 512 1.86 -37.68 0.75
CA SER A 512 2.05 -37.76 2.19
C SER A 512 3.22 -38.68 2.56
N SER A 513 3.56 -39.69 1.75
CA SER A 513 4.74 -40.55 1.91
C SER A 513 6.05 -39.84 1.57
N LYS A 514 6.09 -38.99 0.53
CA LYS A 514 7.26 -38.18 0.15
C LYS A 514 7.74 -37.23 1.25
N LEU A 515 6.87 -36.91 2.20
CA LEU A 515 7.17 -36.06 3.35
C LEU A 515 7.62 -36.84 4.59
N VAL A 516 7.62 -38.18 4.57
CA VAL A 516 8.12 -38.98 5.70
C VAL A 516 9.59 -38.63 5.97
N GLY A 517 9.92 -38.44 7.25
CA GLY A 517 11.24 -37.96 7.68
C GLY A 517 11.38 -36.45 7.75
N ARG A 518 10.45 -35.65 7.19
CA ARG A 518 10.51 -34.18 7.26
C ARG A 518 10.49 -33.71 8.72
N PRO A 519 11.40 -32.80 9.15
CA PRO A 519 11.43 -32.31 10.52
C PRO A 519 10.11 -31.72 11.02
N TYR A 520 9.85 -31.89 12.32
CA TYR A 520 8.71 -31.25 12.97
C TYR A 520 9.09 -29.86 13.49
N LEU A 521 8.30 -28.84 13.14
CA LEU A 521 8.34 -27.51 13.73
C LEU A 521 6.91 -27.04 13.96
N LEU A 522 6.60 -26.54 15.16
CA LEU A 522 5.26 -26.06 15.48
C LEU A 522 4.99 -24.71 14.80
N GLY A 523 3.91 -24.62 14.03
CA GLY A 523 3.48 -23.41 13.36
C GLY A 523 4.53 -22.86 12.40
N PRO A 524 4.97 -23.60 11.37
CA PRO A 524 6.04 -23.17 10.46
C PRO A 524 5.59 -22.16 9.40
N MET A 525 4.28 -21.99 9.20
CA MET A 525 3.68 -21.10 8.19
C MET A 525 2.82 -19.99 8.81
N GLY A 526 2.69 -18.88 8.07
CA GLY A 526 2.08 -17.62 8.49
C GLY A 526 1.32 -16.89 7.38
N GLU A 527 1.06 -15.59 7.57
CA GLU A 527 0.52 -14.64 6.58
C GLU A 527 1.62 -13.85 5.85
N GLY A 528 2.89 -14.19 6.05
CA GLY A 528 4.01 -13.43 5.50
C GLY A 528 4.23 -12.09 6.22
N TYR A 529 5.22 -11.31 5.78
CA TYR A 529 5.74 -10.17 6.53
C TYR A 529 4.71 -9.07 6.87
N LEU A 530 3.72 -8.83 6.00
CA LEU A 530 2.65 -7.86 6.25
C LEU A 530 1.53 -8.40 7.16
N GLY A 531 1.61 -9.66 7.58
CA GLY A 531 0.70 -10.21 8.58
C GLY A 531 1.09 -9.76 9.98
N ASP A 532 0.24 -8.94 10.61
CA ASP A 532 0.50 -8.34 11.92
C ASP A 532 0.64 -9.36 13.08
N ILE A 533 0.19 -10.60 12.87
CA ILE A 533 0.08 -11.62 13.92
C ILE A 533 1.06 -12.77 13.74
N ASP A 534 1.28 -13.25 12.51
CA ASP A 534 2.12 -14.43 12.25
C ASP A 534 2.87 -14.25 10.92
N SER A 535 4.03 -13.61 10.97
CA SER A 535 4.81 -13.20 9.80
C SER A 535 5.63 -14.31 9.13
N LYS A 536 5.30 -15.57 9.41
CA LYS A 536 5.99 -16.74 8.88
C LYS A 536 5.67 -16.96 7.39
N PRO A 537 6.48 -17.78 6.68
CA PRO A 537 6.27 -18.09 5.26
C PRO A 537 4.84 -18.51 4.91
N LEU A 538 4.39 -18.17 3.70
CA LEU A 538 3.08 -18.58 3.19
C LEU A 538 3.04 -20.05 2.76
N VAL A 539 4.21 -20.60 2.41
CA VAL A 539 4.46 -22.01 2.10
C VAL A 539 5.78 -22.38 2.77
N TYR A 540 5.91 -23.56 3.39
CA TYR A 540 7.18 -23.97 3.98
C TYR A 540 7.32 -25.49 4.03
N MET A 541 8.25 -26.03 3.26
CA MET A 541 8.45 -27.47 3.14
C MET A 541 9.60 -27.99 4.00
N ASP A 542 10.52 -27.17 4.50
CA ASP A 542 11.69 -27.66 5.28
C ASP A 542 11.26 -28.31 6.61
N SER A 543 10.11 -27.93 7.15
CA SER A 543 9.53 -28.54 8.34
C SER A 543 8.02 -28.36 8.37
N VAL A 544 7.34 -29.25 9.08
CA VAL A 544 5.87 -29.25 9.17
C VAL A 544 5.41 -29.46 10.60
N ASP A 545 4.22 -28.96 10.94
CA ASP A 545 3.45 -29.48 12.07
C ASP A 545 2.36 -30.42 11.57
N CYS A 546 1.51 -30.90 12.47
CA CYS A 546 0.47 -31.86 12.12
C CYS A 546 -0.54 -31.31 11.09
N VAL A 547 -0.89 -30.02 11.18
CA VAL A 547 -1.86 -29.39 10.27
C VAL A 547 -1.18 -29.07 8.95
N THR A 548 -0.03 -28.38 9.00
CA THR A 548 0.66 -27.99 7.76
C THR A 548 1.09 -29.21 6.96
N TYR A 549 1.46 -30.32 7.60
CA TYR A 549 1.72 -31.58 6.91
C TYR A 549 0.53 -32.06 6.06
N VAL A 550 -0.68 -32.04 6.62
CA VAL A 550 -1.91 -32.41 5.90
C VAL A 550 -2.20 -31.40 4.80
N GLU A 551 -2.08 -30.10 5.08
CA GLU A 551 -2.32 -29.03 4.10
C GLU A 551 -1.42 -29.14 2.87
N HIS A 552 -0.11 -29.35 3.04
CA HIS A 552 0.83 -29.47 1.91
C HIS A 552 0.54 -30.70 1.05
N ALA A 553 0.34 -31.87 1.68
CA ALA A 553 0.04 -33.11 0.95
C ALA A 553 -1.30 -33.00 0.22
N LEU A 554 -2.32 -32.43 0.86
CA LEU A 554 -3.63 -32.23 0.26
C LEU A 554 -3.59 -31.21 -0.88
N ALA A 555 -2.86 -30.10 -0.72
CA ALA A 555 -2.72 -29.09 -1.77
C ALA A 555 -2.10 -29.69 -3.03
N MET A 556 -1.04 -30.49 -2.91
CA MET A 556 -0.44 -31.18 -4.05
C MET A 556 -1.36 -32.26 -4.64
N ALA A 557 -2.14 -32.95 -3.80
CA ALA A 557 -3.09 -33.96 -4.25
C ALA A 557 -4.25 -33.35 -5.07
N LEU A 558 -4.77 -32.19 -4.64
CA LEU A 558 -5.95 -31.55 -5.24
C LEU A 558 -5.64 -30.54 -6.34
N ALA A 559 -4.43 -29.97 -6.39
CA ALA A 559 -4.11 -28.93 -7.36
C ALA A 559 -4.25 -29.46 -8.80
N PRO A 560 -5.03 -28.80 -9.68
CA PRO A 560 -5.21 -29.21 -11.07
C PRO A 560 -3.96 -29.06 -11.93
N SER A 561 -3.04 -28.16 -11.54
CA SER A 561 -1.72 -28.00 -12.16
C SER A 561 -0.67 -27.59 -11.13
N ALA A 562 0.61 -27.76 -11.45
CA ALA A 562 1.72 -27.32 -10.61
C ALA A 562 1.66 -25.81 -10.27
N GLU A 563 1.17 -25.00 -11.21
CA GLU A 563 1.04 -23.54 -11.11
C GLU A 563 -0.13 -23.11 -10.20
N SER A 564 -1.08 -24.00 -9.96
CA SER A 564 -2.26 -23.77 -9.10
C SER A 564 -2.06 -24.25 -7.66
N ILE A 565 -0.91 -24.85 -7.33
CA ILE A 565 -0.63 -25.40 -6.00
C ILE A 565 -0.75 -24.32 -4.92
N PHE A 566 -0.16 -23.14 -5.15
CA PHE A 566 -0.23 -22.04 -4.19
C PHE A 566 -1.68 -21.62 -3.93
N ASP A 567 -2.47 -21.35 -4.98
CA ASP A 567 -3.87 -20.96 -4.83
C ASP A 567 -4.71 -22.02 -4.10
N THR A 568 -4.46 -23.30 -4.43
CA THR A 568 -5.12 -24.45 -3.79
C THR A 568 -4.77 -24.51 -2.31
N HIS A 569 -3.49 -24.33 -1.98
CA HIS A 569 -2.98 -24.31 -0.62
C HIS A 569 -3.60 -23.16 0.20
N GLN A 570 -3.68 -21.95 -0.36
CA GLN A 570 -4.30 -20.82 0.32
C GLN A 570 -5.80 -21.05 0.58
N LYS A 571 -6.54 -21.65 -0.36
CA LYS A 571 -7.96 -21.99 -0.15
C LYS A 571 -8.17 -23.08 0.91
N ILE A 572 -7.25 -24.03 1.02
CA ILE A 572 -7.27 -25.05 2.07
C ILE A 572 -7.11 -24.36 3.45
N ARG A 573 -6.13 -23.47 3.58
CA ARG A 573 -5.75 -22.85 4.85
C ARG A 573 -6.66 -21.69 5.30
N TYR A 574 -7.18 -20.91 4.37
CA TYR A 574 -7.95 -19.69 4.62
C TYR A 574 -9.37 -19.77 4.06
N PHE A 575 -10.34 -19.19 4.76
CA PHE A 575 -11.68 -18.96 4.21
C PHE A 575 -11.58 -18.07 2.96
N ASP A 576 -12.19 -18.52 1.86
CA ASP A 576 -12.13 -17.89 0.53
C ASP A 576 -10.72 -17.67 -0.05
N GLY A 577 -9.69 -18.29 0.54
CA GLY A 577 -8.29 -18.07 0.16
C GLY A 577 -7.73 -16.69 0.56
N GLN A 578 -8.41 -15.93 1.42
CA GLN A 578 -7.96 -14.62 1.87
C GLN A 578 -6.81 -14.76 2.88
N ILE A 579 -5.62 -14.30 2.50
CA ILE A 579 -4.40 -14.38 3.33
C ILE A 579 -4.47 -13.33 4.44
N ASP A 580 -5.13 -13.69 5.53
CA ASP A 580 -5.24 -12.87 6.72
C ASP A 580 -5.52 -13.77 7.93
N TYR A 581 -4.98 -13.42 9.09
CA TYR A 581 -5.10 -14.24 10.31
C TYR A 581 -6.57 -14.40 10.74
N SER A 582 -7.42 -13.40 10.50
CA SER A 582 -8.86 -13.46 10.78
C SER A 582 -9.63 -14.41 9.86
N TYR A 583 -9.10 -14.68 8.67
CA TYR A 583 -9.65 -15.63 7.70
C TYR A 583 -8.98 -17.01 7.76
N ARG A 584 -7.93 -17.20 8.56
CA ARG A 584 -7.29 -18.50 8.74
C ARG A 584 -8.24 -19.48 9.46
N LYS A 585 -8.27 -20.73 9.02
CA LYS A 585 -8.97 -21.83 9.70
C LYS A 585 -8.12 -22.27 10.90
N HIS A 586 -8.59 -21.98 12.13
CA HIS A 586 -7.79 -22.18 13.36
C HIS A 586 -8.14 -23.48 14.09
N TYR A 587 -9.34 -24.00 13.89
CA TYR A 587 -9.86 -25.22 14.52
C TYR A 587 -10.04 -26.33 13.48
N LEU A 588 -9.49 -27.53 13.73
CA LEU A 588 -9.42 -28.57 12.71
C LEU A 588 -10.80 -29.10 12.29
N ILE A 589 -11.69 -29.34 13.25
CA ILE A 589 -13.03 -29.86 12.99
C ILE A 589 -13.99 -28.69 12.76
N ALA A 590 -13.94 -27.66 13.61
CA ALA A 590 -14.88 -26.55 13.52
C ALA A 590 -14.68 -25.67 12.28
N ASP A 591 -13.43 -25.43 11.87
CA ASP A 591 -13.11 -24.56 10.74
C ASP A 591 -12.68 -25.36 9.52
N TRP A 592 -11.70 -26.25 9.67
CA TRP A 592 -11.03 -26.87 8.53
C TRP A 592 -11.88 -27.95 7.85
N VAL A 593 -12.33 -28.97 8.60
CA VAL A 593 -13.29 -29.96 8.10
C VAL A 593 -14.71 -29.37 8.04
N GLY A 594 -15.07 -28.52 9.01
CA GLY A 594 -16.40 -27.91 9.12
C GLY A 594 -16.77 -26.98 7.97
N ALA A 595 -15.79 -26.37 7.29
CA ALA A 595 -16.02 -25.63 6.05
C ALA A 595 -16.60 -26.51 4.93
N GLY A 596 -16.35 -27.82 4.95
CA GLY A 596 -16.90 -28.77 3.98
C GLY A 596 -16.34 -28.65 2.56
N ASP A 597 -15.32 -27.80 2.35
CA ASP A 597 -14.76 -27.54 1.03
C ASP A 597 -13.84 -28.64 0.52
N PHE A 598 -13.01 -29.19 1.40
CA PHE A 598 -11.91 -30.11 1.04
C PHE A 598 -11.92 -31.40 1.84
N ALA A 599 -12.76 -31.48 2.88
CA ALA A 599 -12.88 -32.64 3.73
C ALA A 599 -14.31 -32.76 4.25
N ARG A 600 -14.73 -34.00 4.53
CA ARG A 600 -16.03 -34.30 5.15
C ARG A 600 -15.87 -35.37 6.21
N MET A 601 -16.47 -35.14 7.37
CA MET A 601 -16.56 -36.15 8.41
C MET A 601 -17.27 -37.42 7.88
N ILE A 602 -16.67 -38.58 8.11
CA ILE A 602 -17.32 -39.87 7.82
C ILE A 602 -18.06 -40.39 9.04
N GLU A 603 -19.19 -41.05 8.82
CA GLU A 603 -19.92 -41.73 9.88
C GLU A 603 -19.36 -43.14 10.06
N VAL A 604 -18.92 -43.48 11.27
CA VAL A 604 -18.40 -44.81 11.59
C VAL A 604 -19.34 -45.50 12.57
N PRO A 605 -19.73 -46.78 12.34
CA PRO A 605 -20.51 -47.53 13.30
C PRO A 605 -19.86 -47.55 14.69
N GLY A 606 -20.58 -47.07 15.70
CA GLY A 606 -20.07 -46.92 17.06
C GLY A 606 -19.58 -45.51 17.41
N ASP A 607 -19.70 -44.55 16.50
CA ASP A 607 -19.48 -43.14 16.80
C ASP A 607 -20.34 -42.64 17.96
N THR A 608 -19.78 -41.72 18.73
CA THR A 608 -20.50 -40.89 19.68
C THR A 608 -20.33 -39.42 19.32
N THR A 609 -21.08 -38.54 19.99
CA THR A 609 -21.06 -37.10 19.74
C THR A 609 -20.85 -36.34 21.03
N ILE A 610 -19.99 -35.31 20.97
CA ILE A 610 -19.87 -34.30 22.01
C ILE A 610 -20.14 -32.93 21.41
N VAL A 611 -20.94 -32.12 22.10
CA VAL A 611 -21.18 -30.72 21.73
C VAL A 611 -20.23 -29.84 22.51
N ARG A 612 -19.54 -28.93 21.83
CA ARG A 612 -18.66 -27.94 22.46
C ARG A 612 -18.92 -26.54 21.94
N THR A 613 -18.89 -25.56 22.83
CA THR A 613 -18.81 -24.15 22.43
C THR A 613 -17.35 -23.78 22.19
N MET A 614 -16.99 -23.45 20.95
CA MET A 614 -15.61 -23.06 20.61
C MET A 614 -15.34 -21.61 21.00
N PRO A 615 -14.32 -21.34 21.85
CA PRO A 615 -14.12 -20.01 22.46
C PRO A 615 -13.45 -19.01 21.49
N LYS A 616 -14.04 -18.79 20.31
CA LYS A 616 -13.48 -17.98 19.23
C LYS A 616 -13.37 -16.51 19.62
N ASN A 617 -14.35 -15.95 20.30
CA ASN A 617 -14.31 -14.56 20.77
C ASN A 617 -13.11 -14.32 21.69
N ALA A 618 -12.86 -15.22 22.65
CA ALA A 618 -11.70 -15.13 23.53
C ALA A 618 -10.38 -15.34 22.76
N PHE A 619 -10.35 -16.28 21.81
CA PHE A 619 -9.18 -16.56 20.96
C PHE A 619 -8.77 -15.35 20.11
N PHE A 620 -9.69 -14.76 19.36
CA PHE A 620 -9.41 -13.59 18.51
C PHE A 620 -9.11 -12.34 19.34
N LYS A 621 -9.80 -12.14 20.47
CA LYS A 621 -9.52 -11.02 21.38
C LYS A 621 -8.09 -11.07 21.91
N ALA A 622 -7.54 -12.26 22.18
CA ALA A 622 -6.15 -12.42 22.61
C ALA A 622 -5.12 -12.01 21.54
N LYS A 623 -5.56 -11.78 20.29
CA LYS A 623 -4.78 -11.29 19.16
C LYS A 623 -5.16 -9.86 18.74
N ASN A 624 -5.89 -9.13 19.59
CA ASN A 624 -6.46 -7.82 19.27
C ASN A 624 -7.40 -7.82 18.05
N LEU A 625 -8.01 -8.96 17.75
CA LEU A 625 -9.00 -9.12 16.68
C LEU A 625 -10.40 -9.33 17.25
N LYS A 626 -11.41 -9.07 16.41
CA LYS A 626 -12.80 -9.46 16.66
C LYS A 626 -13.10 -10.73 15.87
N TYR A 627 -13.85 -11.65 16.47
CA TYR A 627 -14.38 -12.78 15.72
C TYR A 627 -15.55 -12.31 14.88
N LEU A 628 -15.39 -12.35 13.56
CA LEU A 628 -16.40 -11.93 12.60
C LEU A 628 -16.84 -13.12 11.73
N VAL A 629 -18.13 -13.15 11.38
CA VAL A 629 -18.69 -14.02 10.34
C VAL A 629 -19.46 -13.12 9.38
N ASN A 630 -19.14 -13.18 8.10
CA ASN A 630 -19.72 -12.32 7.06
C ASN A 630 -19.63 -10.81 7.41
N GLY A 631 -18.52 -10.39 8.01
CA GLY A 631 -18.25 -8.99 8.38
C GLY A 631 -18.93 -8.50 9.67
N ALA A 632 -19.74 -9.33 10.33
CA ALA A 632 -20.43 -8.99 11.58
C ALA A 632 -19.87 -9.77 12.78
N PRO A 633 -19.81 -9.17 13.99
CA PRO A 633 -19.47 -9.90 15.22
C PRO A 633 -20.36 -11.15 15.38
N ALA A 634 -19.74 -12.27 15.72
CA ALA A 634 -20.42 -13.55 15.85
C ALA A 634 -20.27 -14.15 17.26
N GLU A 635 -21.29 -14.89 17.70
CA GLU A 635 -21.21 -15.67 18.93
C GLU A 635 -20.27 -16.88 18.78
N ASP A 636 -19.80 -17.40 19.91
CA ASP A 636 -18.99 -18.61 19.93
C ASP A 636 -19.78 -19.81 19.41
N PRO A 637 -19.33 -20.49 18.34
CA PRO A 637 -20.15 -21.52 17.70
C PRO A 637 -20.23 -22.78 18.55
N GLN A 638 -21.43 -23.37 18.62
CA GLN A 638 -21.63 -24.73 19.12
C GLN A 638 -21.30 -25.73 18.02
N VAL A 639 -20.31 -26.57 18.27
CA VAL A 639 -19.79 -27.55 17.31
C VAL A 639 -20.11 -28.95 17.82
N SER A 640 -20.82 -29.71 16.99
CA SER A 640 -21.08 -31.13 17.20
C SER A 640 -19.90 -31.94 16.68
N ILE A 641 -19.09 -32.47 17.59
CA ILE A 641 -17.90 -33.26 17.26
C ILE A 641 -18.27 -34.73 17.37
N ARG A 642 -18.42 -35.38 16.21
CA ARG A 642 -18.64 -36.82 16.11
C ARG A 642 -17.30 -37.55 16.06
N TYR A 643 -17.13 -38.57 16.91
CA TYR A 643 -15.90 -39.35 16.97
C TYR A 643 -16.15 -40.79 17.42
N LEU A 644 -15.26 -41.69 17.00
CA LEU A 644 -15.22 -43.08 17.42
C LEU A 644 -14.50 -43.19 18.77
N PRO A 645 -15.16 -43.66 19.85
CA PRO A 645 -14.55 -43.81 21.16
C PRO A 645 -13.29 -44.67 21.13
N TYR A 646 -12.35 -44.40 22.03
CA TYR A 646 -11.03 -45.07 22.06
C TYR A 646 -11.09 -46.60 21.89
N ASP A 647 -11.93 -47.30 22.67
CA ASP A 647 -12.00 -48.76 22.63
C ASP A 647 -12.54 -49.28 21.28
N LYS A 648 -13.46 -48.53 20.66
CA LYS A 648 -14.00 -48.83 19.34
C LYS A 648 -13.04 -48.48 18.22
N ALA A 649 -12.26 -47.41 18.36
CA ALA A 649 -11.16 -47.11 17.47
C ALA A 649 -10.09 -48.20 17.52
N MET A 650 -9.75 -48.71 18.71
CA MET A 650 -8.84 -49.84 18.88
C MET A 650 -9.38 -51.11 18.21
N GLU A 651 -10.66 -51.42 18.37
CA GLU A 651 -11.30 -52.57 17.73
C GLU A 651 -11.25 -52.47 16.19
N LEU A 652 -11.62 -51.31 15.63
CA LEU A 652 -11.62 -51.08 14.19
C LEU A 652 -10.21 -51.16 13.59
N MET A 653 -9.23 -50.50 14.21
CA MET A 653 -7.86 -50.40 13.69
C MET A 653 -7.04 -51.68 13.91
N SER A 654 -7.55 -52.65 14.67
CA SER A 654 -6.91 -53.96 14.89
C SER A 654 -7.29 -55.02 13.84
N LYS A 655 -8.11 -54.67 12.84
CA LYS A 655 -8.51 -55.57 11.75
C LYS A 655 -7.81 -55.16 10.45
N PRO A 656 -7.32 -56.12 9.64
CA PRO A 656 -6.83 -55.81 8.30
C PRO A 656 -7.92 -55.15 7.47
N TYR A 657 -7.54 -54.19 6.64
CA TYR A 657 -8.47 -53.49 5.77
C TYR A 657 -8.70 -54.27 4.47
N GLU A 658 -9.95 -54.51 4.09
CA GLU A 658 -10.31 -55.40 2.96
C GLU A 658 -10.66 -54.65 1.66
N GLY A 659 -10.78 -53.31 1.70
CA GLY A 659 -11.13 -52.50 0.53
C GLY A 659 -9.92 -52.12 -0.35
N PRO A 660 -10.14 -51.37 -1.46
CA PRO A 660 -9.05 -50.78 -2.25
C PRO A 660 -8.33 -49.69 -1.46
N LEU A 661 -7.08 -49.37 -1.84
CA LEU A 661 -6.27 -48.32 -1.19
C LEU A 661 -7.13 -47.11 -0.84
N LEU A 662 -7.17 -46.79 0.45
CA LEU A 662 -7.95 -45.68 0.98
C LEU A 662 -7.07 -44.84 1.89
N VAL A 663 -7.07 -43.53 1.64
CA VAL A 663 -6.40 -42.55 2.51
C VAL A 663 -7.44 -41.64 3.13
N LEU A 664 -7.58 -41.74 4.45
CA LEU A 664 -8.47 -40.89 5.24
C LEU A 664 -7.65 -39.86 6.03
N GLY A 665 -8.28 -38.76 6.38
CA GLY A 665 -7.77 -37.89 7.44
C GLY A 665 -8.25 -38.38 8.81
N VAL A 666 -7.45 -38.09 9.83
CA VAL A 666 -7.80 -38.40 11.22
C VAL A 666 -7.56 -37.20 12.13
N ALA A 667 -8.57 -36.83 12.90
CA ALA A 667 -8.47 -35.88 13.99
C ALA A 667 -8.46 -36.62 15.34
N PHE A 668 -7.43 -36.38 16.15
CA PHE A 668 -7.34 -36.93 17.50
C PHE A 668 -8.00 -35.97 18.48
N ILE A 669 -9.17 -36.36 19.00
CA ILE A 669 -10.04 -35.47 19.78
C ILE A 669 -9.34 -35.03 21.06
N SER A 670 -9.40 -33.73 21.33
CA SER A 670 -8.83 -33.16 22.56
C SER A 670 -9.70 -33.45 23.76
N LYS A 671 -9.10 -33.63 24.95
CA LYS A 671 -9.84 -33.63 26.23
C LYS A 671 -10.25 -32.23 26.66
N SER A 672 -9.50 -31.21 26.25
CA SER A 672 -9.81 -29.82 26.55
C SER A 672 -11.04 -29.38 25.76
N SER A 673 -11.97 -28.68 26.40
CA SER A 673 -13.10 -28.05 25.70
C SER A 673 -12.70 -26.83 24.88
N LYS A 674 -11.46 -26.32 25.03
CA LYS A 674 -10.99 -25.10 24.35
C LYS A 674 -10.54 -25.32 22.90
N ILE A 675 -10.30 -26.56 22.50
CA ILE A 675 -9.90 -26.98 21.15
C ILE A 675 -10.66 -28.25 20.78
N ASP A 676 -10.86 -28.51 19.50
CA ASP A 676 -11.60 -29.67 19.00
C ASP A 676 -10.70 -30.91 18.87
N ALA A 677 -9.55 -30.77 18.23
CA ALA A 677 -8.52 -31.77 18.10
C ALA A 677 -7.16 -31.22 18.53
N TYR A 678 -6.29 -32.06 19.10
CA TYR A 678 -4.94 -31.65 19.48
C TYR A 678 -3.87 -32.12 18.49
N HIS A 679 -4.23 -33.02 17.58
CA HIS A 679 -3.31 -33.62 16.61
C HIS A 679 -4.09 -34.15 15.39
N THR A 680 -3.43 -34.24 14.24
CA THR A 680 -4.00 -34.75 12.99
C THR A 680 -2.98 -35.49 12.13
N GLY A 681 -3.45 -36.20 11.10
CA GLY A 681 -2.62 -36.91 10.13
C GLY A 681 -3.46 -37.68 9.11
N PHE A 682 -2.82 -38.60 8.40
CA PHE A 682 -3.46 -39.51 7.47
C PHE A 682 -3.56 -40.92 8.06
N VAL A 683 -4.68 -41.60 7.82
CA VAL A 683 -4.83 -43.05 8.01
C VAL A 683 -4.71 -43.70 6.65
N ILE A 684 -3.69 -44.54 6.50
CA ILE A 684 -3.39 -45.27 5.27
C ILE A 684 -3.91 -46.70 5.41
N CYS A 685 -4.90 -47.03 4.60
CA CYS A 685 -5.56 -48.34 4.56
C CYS A 685 -5.15 -49.08 3.28
N ILE A 686 -4.19 -50.01 3.41
CA ILE A 686 -3.76 -50.89 2.32
C ILE A 686 -4.53 -52.21 2.37
N PRO A 687 -5.00 -52.75 1.23
CA PRO A 687 -5.67 -54.04 1.19
C PRO A 687 -4.86 -55.15 1.86
N GLY A 688 -5.45 -55.86 2.82
CA GLY A 688 -4.84 -56.96 3.56
C GLY A 688 -3.90 -56.56 4.70
N GLU A 689 -3.65 -55.26 4.91
CA GLU A 689 -2.78 -54.77 5.98
C GLU A 689 -3.57 -54.10 7.11
N LEU A 690 -2.95 -54.01 8.30
CA LEU A 690 -3.48 -53.19 9.38
C LEU A 690 -3.36 -51.70 9.03
N PRO A 691 -4.36 -50.86 9.34
CA PRO A 691 -4.30 -49.42 9.13
C PRO A 691 -3.07 -48.78 9.80
N ARG A 692 -2.45 -47.84 9.08
CA ARG A 692 -1.26 -47.10 9.52
C ARG A 692 -1.60 -45.63 9.69
N VAL A 693 -0.96 -44.95 10.63
CA VAL A 693 -1.03 -43.50 10.77
C VAL A 693 0.26 -42.86 10.27
N ARG A 694 0.12 -41.90 9.37
CA ARG A 694 1.22 -41.06 8.88
C ARG A 694 1.00 -39.64 9.38
N HIS A 695 1.93 -39.11 10.16
CA HIS A 695 1.74 -37.81 10.82
C HIS A 695 3.05 -37.11 11.17
N ALA A 696 3.03 -35.78 11.25
CA ALA A 696 4.13 -34.99 11.81
C ALA A 696 4.15 -35.12 13.34
N SER A 697 5.18 -35.75 13.90
CA SER A 697 5.24 -36.06 15.34
C SER A 697 6.13 -35.10 16.09
N SER A 698 5.55 -34.33 17.02
CA SER A 698 6.31 -33.48 17.95
C SER A 698 7.19 -34.27 18.92
N LEU A 699 6.86 -35.54 19.18
CA LEU A 699 7.63 -36.46 20.00
C LEU A 699 8.82 -37.04 19.23
N LYS A 700 8.60 -37.50 17.99
CA LYS A 700 9.68 -38.05 17.14
C LYS A 700 10.48 -36.97 16.40
N LYS A 701 10.05 -35.71 16.49
CA LYS A 701 10.64 -34.52 15.84
C LYS A 701 10.67 -34.60 14.30
N ARG A 702 9.80 -35.40 13.70
CA ARG A 702 9.67 -35.58 12.25
C ARG A 702 8.34 -36.22 11.85
N VAL A 703 8.03 -36.20 10.56
CA VAL A 703 6.97 -37.01 9.97
C VAL A 703 7.35 -38.48 10.06
N VAL A 704 6.44 -39.28 10.61
CA VAL A 704 6.62 -40.73 10.76
C VAL A 704 5.38 -41.46 10.29
N GLU A 705 5.59 -42.72 9.92
CA GLU A 705 4.53 -43.69 9.72
C GLU A 705 4.66 -44.78 10.78
N MET A 706 3.53 -45.20 11.36
CA MET A 706 3.49 -46.33 12.29
C MET A 706 2.12 -47.01 12.26
N ASN A 707 2.05 -48.21 12.82
CA ASN A 707 0.79 -48.91 13.01
C ASN A 707 -0.18 -48.08 13.87
N MET A 708 -1.44 -47.97 13.44
CA MET A 708 -2.43 -47.13 14.12
C MET A 708 -2.77 -47.64 15.53
N VAL A 709 -2.76 -48.96 15.74
CA VAL A 709 -2.95 -49.59 17.05
C VAL A 709 -1.82 -49.18 18.01
N ASP A 710 -0.58 -49.15 17.54
CA ASP A 710 0.57 -48.74 18.35
C ASP A 710 0.52 -47.25 18.71
N TYR A 711 0.07 -46.41 17.76
CA TYR A 711 -0.15 -45.00 18.03
C TYR A 711 -1.23 -44.81 19.12
N LEU A 712 -2.39 -45.47 18.97
CA LEU A 712 -3.48 -45.40 19.93
C LEU A 712 -3.06 -45.92 21.32
N LYS A 713 -2.27 -47.00 21.39
CA LYS A 713 -1.68 -47.48 22.66
C LYS A 713 -0.77 -46.42 23.30
N SER A 714 0.10 -45.77 22.52
CA SER A 714 1.00 -44.71 23.01
C SER A 714 0.26 -43.45 23.50
N SER A 715 -0.98 -43.29 23.07
CA SER A 715 -1.87 -42.18 23.42
C SER A 715 -3.00 -42.58 24.37
N LYS A 716 -2.95 -43.80 24.94
CA LYS A 716 -3.96 -44.27 25.90
C LYS A 716 -4.11 -43.28 27.06
N GLY A 717 -5.36 -42.92 27.36
CA GLY A 717 -5.67 -41.94 28.40
C GLY A 717 -5.39 -40.47 28.02
N LYS A 718 -4.90 -40.17 26.81
CA LYS A 718 -4.66 -38.80 26.34
C LYS A 718 -5.78 -38.25 25.44
N LEU A 719 -6.53 -39.12 24.75
CA LEU A 719 -7.65 -38.75 23.88
C LEU A 719 -8.96 -39.49 24.25
N PRO A 720 -10.14 -38.87 24.04
CA PRO A 720 -11.44 -39.56 24.13
C PRO A 720 -11.66 -40.58 23.00
N GLY A 721 -11.15 -40.29 21.80
CA GLY A 721 -11.35 -41.08 20.59
C GLY A 721 -10.87 -40.34 19.34
N ILE A 722 -11.20 -40.86 18.17
CA ILE A 722 -10.75 -40.31 16.88
C ILE A 722 -11.92 -39.98 15.97
N SER A 723 -11.78 -38.92 15.19
CA SER A 723 -12.70 -38.56 14.12
C SER A 723 -12.02 -38.87 12.79
N LEU A 724 -12.67 -39.65 11.94
CA LEU A 724 -12.21 -39.91 10.59
C LEU A 724 -12.93 -38.98 9.61
N PHE A 725 -12.24 -38.54 8.58
CA PHE A 725 -12.83 -37.74 7.51
C PHE A 725 -12.25 -38.12 6.15
N GLU A 726 -13.07 -38.03 5.12
CA GLU A 726 -12.65 -38.20 3.73
C GLU A 726 -12.22 -36.86 3.14
N PHE A 727 -11.32 -36.88 2.16
CA PHE A 727 -10.94 -35.70 1.39
C PHE A 727 -11.80 -35.62 0.12
N ILE A 728 -12.15 -34.39 -0.28
CA ILE A 728 -13.07 -34.15 -1.39
C ILE A 728 -12.29 -33.50 -2.54
N GLN A 729 -12.44 -34.06 -3.74
CA GLN A 729 -12.07 -33.40 -4.98
C GLN A 729 -13.33 -32.73 -5.54
N LYS A 730 -13.33 -31.38 -5.62
CA LYS A 730 -14.43 -30.60 -6.19
C LYS A 730 -14.44 -30.63 -7.70
#